data_AF-A0A814AE39-F1
#
_entry.id   AF-A0A814AE39-F1
#
_cell.length_a   1.000
_cell.length_b   1.000
_cell.length_c   1.000
_cell.angle_alpha   90.00
_cell.angle_beta   90.00
_cell.angle_gamma   90.00
#
_symmetry.space_group_name_H-M   'P 1'
#
loop_
_entity.id
_entity.type
_entity.pdbx_description
1 polymer ?
#
loop_
_entity_poly.entity_id
_entity_poly.type
_entity_poly.pdbx_seq_one_letter_code
_entity_poly.pdbx_strand_id
1 'polypeptide(L)'
;MFLPPIGQPPLSSSLHGNESMNGTTIINTSTSSSSSSTTNAIGLPPPPHMTSMPSTPPGTGIMTMLNPPLDLSPPPRPDFGREGRSIKLRANHFSIRIPPILIQHYDLNIQPDKCPKRVNREIIDTMVNKFQNIFNTQHPAFDGKRNLYTKDPLPFGRERIELEVTLPGPGEGRDRCFKVQIKWVAQVSLVSLQEALQGQGPPVPNEAVSALDVIMRHLPSMKYTPVGRSFFSPPDVQYNPLGGGREVWFGFHQSVRPSYWRMSLNIDVSATAFYKSQPVIDFMCEVLDIRDIQEQRRPLNDAQRVKFTKEIKVKYRCHHRGLKIEITHCGNMKRKYRVCNVTRKPAQYQTFPLQLESGQTVECTVAKYFYEKHRMKLQYPHLPCLQVGQEQKHTYLPLEVCNIVPGQRCIKKLTDMQTSTMIKATARSAPDREKEINNLVRKAEFNNDVYVTHFGINILTNMTEVMGRVLTAPKIQYGGRTKVVVTPNQGVWDMRGKQFHTGIEIRTWAIACFAPQRNCNEASLRTFTQQLQRISNDAGMPIVGQPCFCKYATGIEQVEPMFKFLKTTYNGLQLIVVVLPGKTPVYAEVKRVGDTLIGLATQCVQAKNVNKTTPQTLSNLCLKINVKLGGVNNILVPSVRPISVFREPVIFIGADVTHPPAGDRSKPSIAAVVGSMDAHPSRYAATVRIQMHRHEVIAELSTMVRELLIQFYKSTRFKPARIILYRDGVSEGQFAHVLAHELMAVREACVRLEASYQPGITFIVVQKRHHTRLFCADKKEQCGKSGNIPPGTTVDVAITHPTEYDFYLCSHAGIQGTSRPSHYHVLWDDNHFSADELQALTYQLCHTYVRCTRSVSIPAPAYYAHLVAFRARYHLIEREPESNEGSHQSSNGDSNGQQQVQLSRAVTVHPDSAQVILSLYNEVTKTTNNLFGIFLHHSVSFSPFSLFVMTTSDVTFLTDSDDEITIMNNSESLRSRSNTPTNTLKSKRARLTFPFGPCRVCSDSATGIHYGIATCEGCKGFFKRSILRKEKYRCYFDNSCLVNVTNRNRCKACRFKRCIDKGMSVDGVKMGRIPKLVKERALLEQKEQQMRQKATSTETNERTDDVHVRDSSSCSSLSDRSIENYDPNAVETDIKDIQISAMQRNCSSSKIYPDNINLSQTNSLLYNDPIINCSLIQTNLSQHDIDTISNNNHNKNSSFIYQTKYPTYVPDDFTLDETDGLIRHSTGILSNELLQHVNNISNKLIEKKSTLLIQLTDNELAFIQ
;
A
#
# COMPACT_ATOMS: atom_id res chain seq x y z
N MET A 1 0.03 -7.72 -51.80
CA MET A 1 0.85 -7.24 -52.93
C MET A 1 1.68 -6.04 -52.46
N PHE A 2 2.51 -5.47 -53.33
CA PHE A 2 3.73 -4.73 -52.99
C PHE A 2 3.55 -3.32 -52.36
N LEU A 3 4.65 -2.87 -51.77
CA LEU A 3 5.05 -1.51 -51.33
C LEU A 3 5.83 -0.80 -52.47
N PRO A 4 6.38 0.45 -52.35
CA PRO A 4 6.03 1.60 -51.49
C PRO A 4 5.80 2.98 -52.23
N PRO A 5 6.63 4.07 -52.17
CA PRO A 5 6.22 5.37 -51.56
C PRO A 5 6.51 6.67 -52.38
N ILE A 6 6.55 7.85 -51.70
CA ILE A 6 6.95 9.22 -52.15
C ILE A 6 5.79 9.98 -52.86
N GLY A 7 5.60 11.32 -52.76
CA GLY A 7 6.25 12.42 -52.02
C GLY A 7 5.53 13.78 -52.23
N GLN A 8 6.04 14.89 -51.69
CA GLN A 8 5.52 16.28 -51.92
C GLN A 8 5.93 16.84 -53.29
N PRO A 9 5.19 17.85 -53.84
CA PRO A 9 5.82 19.11 -54.28
C PRO A 9 4.90 20.37 -54.01
N PRO A 10 4.98 21.58 -54.67
CA PRO A 10 5.31 22.81 -53.92
C PRO A 10 4.52 24.11 -54.32
N LEU A 11 5.12 25.28 -54.05
CA LEU A 11 4.65 26.69 -54.16
C LEU A 11 4.23 27.21 -55.56
N SER A 12 3.26 28.15 -55.61
CA SER A 12 3.13 29.33 -56.53
C SER A 12 1.72 29.99 -56.43
N SER A 13 1.39 31.16 -57.01
CA SER A 13 1.93 32.54 -56.83
C SER A 13 1.17 33.58 -57.68
N SER A 14 0.46 34.54 -57.07
CA SER A 14 -0.02 35.82 -57.66
C SER A 14 -0.71 36.67 -56.56
N LEU A 15 -0.72 38.01 -56.46
CA LEU A 15 -0.53 39.22 -57.29
C LEU A 15 -1.84 39.98 -57.65
N HIS A 16 -1.72 41.32 -57.62
CA HIS A 16 -2.77 42.37 -57.78
C HIS A 16 -3.72 42.56 -56.57
N GLY A 17 -4.21 43.78 -56.28
CA GLY A 17 -3.76 45.10 -56.77
C GLY A 17 -4.85 46.18 -56.85
N ASN A 18 -4.80 47.15 -55.92
CA ASN A 18 -5.42 48.50 -55.92
C ASN A 18 -6.95 48.69 -56.05
N GLU A 19 -7.41 49.71 -55.28
CA GLU A 19 -8.46 50.73 -55.51
C GLU A 19 -9.40 50.91 -54.29
N SER A 20 -9.86 52.11 -53.90
CA SER A 20 -9.41 53.50 -54.17
C SER A 20 -10.20 54.50 -53.30
N MET A 21 -9.58 55.61 -52.82
CA MET A 21 -10.23 56.91 -52.47
C MET A 21 -11.35 56.89 -51.38
N ASN A 22 -11.83 57.96 -50.72
CA ASN A 22 -11.43 59.36 -50.40
C ASN A 22 -12.02 59.63 -48.98
N GLY A 23 -11.73 60.65 -48.16
CA GLY A 23 -10.90 61.87 -48.24
C GLY A 23 -11.53 62.97 -47.34
N THR A 24 -10.83 64.09 -47.07
CA THR A 24 -11.36 65.41 -46.56
C THR A 24 -12.01 65.49 -45.14
N THR A 25 -11.77 66.46 -44.22
CA THR A 25 -10.77 67.58 -44.15
C THR A 25 -10.66 68.30 -42.76
N ILE A 26 -9.42 68.63 -42.32
CA ILE A 26 -8.97 69.68 -41.32
C ILE A 26 -9.65 69.72 -39.90
N ILE A 27 -9.36 70.58 -38.88
CA ILE A 27 -8.66 71.89 -38.68
C ILE A 27 -8.01 72.00 -37.25
N ASN A 28 -6.77 72.54 -37.15
CA ASN A 28 -6.01 73.25 -36.05
C ASN A 28 -6.17 72.87 -34.53
N THR A 29 -5.28 73.22 -33.56
CA THR A 29 -4.13 74.16 -33.40
C THR A 29 -2.90 73.55 -32.67
N SER A 30 -1.76 74.26 -32.64
CA SER A 30 -0.45 73.93 -32.02
C SER A 30 -0.40 74.06 -30.47
N THR A 31 0.66 73.75 -29.69
CA THR A 31 2.16 73.81 -29.80
C THR A 31 2.79 72.93 -28.66
N SER A 32 4.10 72.63 -28.46
CA SER A 32 5.42 72.84 -29.10
C SER A 32 6.53 71.95 -28.45
N SER A 33 7.77 71.95 -28.99
CA SER A 33 9.11 71.71 -28.35
C SER A 33 9.43 70.42 -27.56
N SER A 34 10.61 69.74 -27.67
CA SER A 34 11.75 69.80 -28.63
C SER A 34 12.84 68.72 -28.34
N SER A 35 13.41 68.07 -29.38
CA SER A 35 14.80 67.47 -29.50
C SER A 35 15.35 66.41 -28.50
N SER A 36 16.26 65.46 -28.82
CA SER A 36 16.78 64.87 -30.09
C SER A 36 17.83 63.73 -29.87
N SER A 37 18.01 62.81 -30.84
CA SER A 37 19.18 61.88 -31.07
C SER A 37 19.42 60.73 -30.06
N THR A 38 20.08 59.58 -30.34
CA THR A 38 21.01 59.12 -31.42
C THR A 38 20.75 57.66 -31.94
N THR A 39 21.54 57.20 -32.93
CA THR A 39 21.52 55.91 -33.70
C THR A 39 22.96 55.28 -33.77
N ASN A 40 23.32 54.07 -34.23
CA ASN A 40 22.78 52.71 -34.53
C ASN A 40 24.02 51.72 -34.50
N ALA A 41 24.21 50.52 -35.12
CA ALA A 41 23.49 49.65 -36.07
C ALA A 41 23.97 48.16 -36.08
N ILE A 42 23.04 47.22 -36.34
CA ILE A 42 23.07 45.99 -37.18
C ILE A 42 24.41 45.26 -37.51
N GLY A 43 24.60 44.02 -36.99
CA GLY A 43 24.51 42.75 -37.78
C GLY A 43 25.74 41.97 -38.35
N LEU A 44 25.75 40.64 -38.05
CA LEU A 44 26.16 39.47 -38.90
C LEU A 44 27.66 39.07 -39.06
N PRO A 45 28.01 37.79 -39.42
CA PRO A 45 29.08 37.03 -38.71
C PRO A 45 30.19 36.32 -39.60
N PRO A 46 30.68 35.06 -39.36
CA PRO A 46 32.11 34.67 -39.29
C PRO A 46 32.60 33.88 -40.55
N PRO A 47 33.74 33.10 -40.62
CA PRO A 47 34.81 32.70 -39.65
C PRO A 47 36.25 32.94 -40.27
N PRO A 48 37.37 32.15 -40.10
CA PRO A 48 37.74 31.05 -39.17
C PRO A 48 39.21 31.06 -38.59
N HIS A 49 39.46 30.15 -37.62
CA HIS A 49 40.69 29.37 -37.28
C HIS A 49 42.14 29.96 -37.18
N MET A 50 42.87 29.38 -36.21
CA MET A 50 44.34 29.26 -36.01
C MET A 50 45.13 30.36 -35.27
N THR A 51 45.55 30.08 -34.03
CA THR A 51 46.98 29.95 -33.58
C THR A 51 47.01 29.61 -32.07
N SER A 52 48.19 29.42 -31.46
CA SER A 52 48.34 28.74 -30.16
C SER A 52 49.44 29.29 -29.23
N MET A 53 49.16 29.29 -27.92
CA MET A 53 50.12 29.24 -26.78
C MET A 53 50.99 30.50 -26.51
N PRO A 54 51.60 30.65 -25.30
CA PRO A 54 51.31 30.03 -23.99
C PRO A 54 51.27 31.00 -22.77
N SER A 55 50.33 30.79 -21.83
CA SER A 55 50.33 31.35 -20.45
C SER A 55 49.19 30.76 -19.59
N THR A 56 49.26 30.49 -18.28
CA THR A 56 50.36 30.31 -17.30
C THR A 56 49.79 29.54 -16.07
N PRO A 57 50.59 28.78 -15.29
CA PRO A 57 50.08 27.90 -14.22
C PRO A 57 50.27 28.45 -12.77
N PRO A 58 49.75 27.78 -11.71
CA PRO A 58 48.44 27.14 -11.60
C PRO A 58 47.71 27.51 -10.28
N GLY A 59 46.42 27.88 -10.33
CA GLY A 59 45.60 28.19 -9.15
C GLY A 59 44.54 27.11 -8.82
N THR A 60 44.49 26.64 -7.58
CA THR A 60 43.61 25.53 -7.14
C THR A 60 42.14 25.96 -6.91
N GLY A 61 41.36 26.05 -7.99
CA GLY A 61 39.90 26.22 -7.94
C GLY A 61 39.14 24.89 -7.90
N ILE A 62 38.66 24.45 -6.73
CA ILE A 62 37.74 23.31 -6.63
C ILE A 62 36.34 23.78 -7.07
N MET A 63 35.93 23.42 -8.28
CA MET A 63 34.58 23.69 -8.77
C MET A 63 33.52 22.91 -7.97
N THR A 64 32.64 23.63 -7.29
CA THR A 64 31.37 23.07 -6.80
C THR A 64 30.42 22.85 -7.97
N MET A 65 30.52 21.70 -8.63
CA MET A 65 29.49 21.22 -9.55
C MET A 65 28.22 20.89 -8.76
N LEU A 66 27.31 21.88 -8.69
CA LEU A 66 25.93 21.67 -8.30
C LEU A 66 25.25 20.84 -9.38
N ASN A 67 24.97 19.57 -9.10
CA ASN A 67 24.07 18.78 -9.95
C ASN A 67 22.75 19.54 -10.12
N PRO A 68 22.22 19.70 -11.34
CA PRO A 68 20.85 20.17 -11.51
C PRO A 68 19.89 19.20 -10.81
N PRO A 69 18.71 19.67 -10.36
CA PRO A 69 17.68 18.76 -9.89
C PRO A 69 17.34 17.78 -11.03
N LEU A 70 17.44 16.47 -10.78
CA LEU A 70 16.92 15.49 -11.75
C LEU A 70 15.44 15.79 -11.96
N ASP A 71 15.03 15.97 -13.21
CA ASP A 71 13.62 15.85 -13.54
C ASP A 71 13.22 14.39 -13.34
N LEU A 72 12.28 14.17 -12.42
CA LEU A 72 11.81 12.85 -12.01
C LEU A 72 10.43 12.59 -12.64
N SER A 73 10.32 12.94 -13.92
CA SER A 73 9.19 12.64 -14.79
C SER A 73 9.20 11.15 -15.17
N PRO A 74 8.03 10.46 -15.19
CA PRO A 74 7.93 9.13 -15.77
C PRO A 74 8.29 9.16 -17.26
N PRO A 75 8.92 8.10 -17.81
CA PRO A 75 9.26 8.05 -19.22
C PRO A 75 7.99 8.11 -20.10
N PRO A 76 8.04 8.81 -21.25
CA PRO A 76 7.00 8.71 -22.25
C PRO A 76 6.95 7.27 -22.78
N ARG A 77 5.77 6.86 -23.26
CA ARG A 77 5.59 5.59 -23.96
C ARG A 77 6.53 5.54 -25.18
N PRO A 78 7.46 4.55 -25.27
CA PRO A 78 8.43 4.49 -26.35
C PRO A 78 7.75 4.09 -27.67
N ASP A 79 6.86 3.11 -27.61
CA ASP A 79 6.10 2.57 -28.75
C ASP A 79 4.83 1.83 -28.27
N PHE A 80 4.10 1.23 -29.21
CA PHE A 80 2.99 0.31 -28.93
C PHE A 80 3.38 -1.09 -29.40
N GLY A 81 3.14 -2.08 -28.56
CA GLY A 81 3.52 -3.45 -28.84
C GLY A 81 2.70 -4.08 -29.98
N ARG A 82 3.31 -5.06 -30.63
CA ARG A 82 2.90 -5.73 -31.86
C ARG A 82 2.90 -7.26 -31.71
N GLU A 83 3.61 -7.81 -30.71
CA GLU A 83 3.64 -9.25 -30.47
C GLU A 83 2.31 -9.81 -29.95
N GLY A 84 2.06 -11.09 -30.25
CA GLY A 84 0.85 -11.80 -29.84
C GLY A 84 -0.33 -11.63 -30.79
N ARG A 85 -1.27 -12.57 -30.77
CA ARG A 85 -2.44 -12.53 -31.66
C ARG A 85 -3.44 -11.46 -31.20
N SER A 86 -4.02 -10.70 -32.11
CA SER A 86 -5.08 -9.74 -31.79
C SER A 86 -6.31 -10.40 -31.15
N ILE A 87 -6.98 -9.70 -30.25
CA ILE A 87 -8.24 -10.09 -29.61
C ILE A 87 -9.13 -8.86 -29.41
N LYS A 88 -10.42 -8.97 -29.77
CA LYS A 88 -11.41 -7.91 -29.53
C LYS A 88 -11.92 -7.96 -28.09
N LEU A 89 -11.77 -6.85 -27.37
CA LEU A 89 -12.14 -6.72 -25.96
C LEU A 89 -13.14 -5.58 -25.75
N ARG A 90 -13.90 -5.67 -24.66
CA ARG A 90 -14.69 -4.57 -24.09
C ARG A 90 -14.17 -4.25 -22.69
N ALA A 91 -13.91 -2.98 -22.43
CA ALA A 91 -13.47 -2.48 -21.14
C ALA A 91 -14.62 -1.81 -20.40
N ASN A 92 -14.66 -1.91 -19.06
CA ASN A 92 -15.64 -1.20 -18.22
C ASN A 92 -15.37 0.32 -18.07
N HIS A 93 -14.95 0.91 -19.17
CA HIS A 93 -14.56 2.29 -19.39
C HIS A 93 -15.59 2.91 -20.33
N PHE A 94 -16.18 4.03 -19.93
CA PHE A 94 -17.25 4.70 -20.66
C PHE A 94 -16.74 6.08 -21.07
N SER A 95 -16.66 6.35 -22.38
CA SER A 95 -16.00 7.57 -22.89
C SER A 95 -16.78 8.82 -22.49
N ILE A 96 -16.07 9.81 -21.95
CA ILE A 96 -16.61 11.13 -21.61
C ILE A 96 -16.29 12.08 -22.77
N ARG A 97 -17.31 12.79 -23.28
CA ARG A 97 -17.18 14.00 -24.09
C ARG A 97 -17.21 15.20 -23.15
N ILE A 98 -16.25 16.10 -23.32
CA ILE A 98 -16.03 17.27 -22.47
C ILE A 98 -16.18 18.52 -23.34
N PRO A 99 -16.88 19.56 -22.88
CA PRO A 99 -16.98 20.81 -23.62
C PRO A 99 -15.71 21.67 -23.43
N PRO A 100 -15.30 22.45 -24.45
CA PRO A 100 -14.10 23.29 -24.40
C PRO A 100 -14.39 24.59 -23.60
N ILE A 101 -14.57 24.46 -22.30
CA ILE A 101 -14.92 25.58 -21.39
C ILE A 101 -13.91 25.75 -20.26
N LEU A 102 -14.01 26.89 -19.57
CA LEU A 102 -13.18 27.27 -18.42
C LEU A 102 -14.05 27.32 -17.15
N ILE A 103 -13.99 26.28 -16.32
CA ILE A 103 -14.81 26.17 -15.11
C ILE A 103 -14.19 26.93 -13.92
N GLN A 104 -15.02 27.42 -13.00
CA GLN A 104 -14.56 28.25 -11.88
C GLN A 104 -14.41 27.42 -10.60
N HIS A 105 -13.30 27.63 -9.86
CA HIS A 105 -13.01 26.93 -8.60
C HIS A 105 -13.08 27.88 -7.41
N TYR A 106 -13.82 27.48 -6.38
CA TYR A 106 -14.00 28.20 -5.13
C TYR A 106 -13.62 27.34 -3.91
N ASP A 107 -13.01 27.99 -2.92
CA ASP A 107 -12.73 27.45 -1.59
C ASP A 107 -13.89 27.77 -0.64
N LEU A 108 -14.41 26.73 0.00
CA LEU A 108 -15.45 26.79 1.02
C LEU A 108 -14.87 26.52 2.41
N ASN A 109 -15.20 27.40 3.36
CA ASN A 109 -14.91 27.21 4.78
C ASN A 109 -16.23 27.20 5.58
N ILE A 110 -16.67 25.99 5.98
CA ILE A 110 -17.91 25.75 6.74
C ILE A 110 -17.58 25.69 8.22
N GLN A 111 -18.23 26.52 9.04
CA GLN A 111 -18.12 26.50 10.49
C GLN A 111 -19.41 25.98 11.14
N PRO A 112 -19.35 25.04 12.12
CA PRO A 112 -18.14 24.40 12.67
C PRO A 112 -17.46 23.39 11.72
N ASP A 113 -16.12 23.36 11.78
CA ASP A 113 -15.21 22.65 10.87
C ASP A 113 -15.30 21.11 10.89
N LYS A 114 -15.88 20.54 11.96
CA LYS A 114 -15.85 19.08 12.24
C LYS A 114 -17.10 18.33 11.78
N CYS A 115 -17.92 18.93 10.91
CA CYS A 115 -19.10 18.27 10.37
C CYS A 115 -18.74 17.08 9.43
N PRO A 116 -19.56 16.00 9.38
CA PRO A 116 -19.38 14.92 8.43
C PRO A 116 -19.62 15.36 6.99
N LYS A 117 -18.85 14.84 6.01
CA LYS A 117 -19.01 15.09 4.55
C LYS A 117 -20.46 15.18 4.06
N ARG A 118 -21.35 14.29 4.54
CA ARG A 118 -22.77 14.29 4.17
C ARG A 118 -23.52 15.52 4.70
N VAL A 119 -23.29 15.92 5.95
CA VAL A 119 -23.85 17.17 6.52
C VAL A 119 -23.30 18.39 5.77
N ASN A 120 -22.03 18.38 5.38
CA ASN A 120 -21.47 19.46 4.56
C ASN A 120 -22.19 19.57 3.20
N ARG A 121 -22.62 18.45 2.59
CA ARG A 121 -23.44 18.47 1.37
C ARG A 121 -24.84 19.00 1.64
N GLU A 122 -25.49 18.51 2.70
CA GLU A 122 -26.82 18.99 3.15
C GLU A 122 -26.82 20.51 3.42
N ILE A 123 -25.73 21.07 3.98
CA ILE A 123 -25.52 22.52 4.13
C ILE A 123 -25.43 23.23 2.78
N ILE A 124 -24.58 22.77 1.85
CA ILE A 124 -24.37 23.46 0.56
C ILE A 124 -25.60 23.36 -0.35
N ASP A 125 -26.31 22.25 -0.34
CA ASP A 125 -27.60 22.08 -1.04
C ASP A 125 -28.65 23.08 -0.51
N THR A 126 -28.80 23.18 0.81
CA THR A 126 -29.68 24.18 1.45
C THR A 126 -29.23 25.61 1.15
N MET A 127 -27.92 25.87 1.07
CA MET A 127 -27.37 27.18 0.74
C MET A 127 -27.70 27.61 -0.70
N VAL A 128 -27.54 26.72 -1.67
CA VAL A 128 -27.88 27.00 -3.08
C VAL A 128 -29.38 27.28 -3.22
N ASN A 129 -30.21 26.45 -2.59
CA ASN A 129 -31.67 26.62 -2.61
C ASN A 129 -32.15 27.90 -1.90
N LYS A 130 -31.45 28.36 -0.85
CA LYS A 130 -31.78 29.59 -0.10
C LYS A 130 -31.28 30.87 -0.77
N PHE A 131 -30.09 30.85 -1.40
CA PHE A 131 -29.41 32.03 -1.93
C PHE A 131 -29.40 32.05 -3.47
N GLN A 132 -30.56 31.82 -4.08
CA GLN A 132 -30.72 31.79 -5.55
C GLN A 132 -30.30 33.11 -6.23
N ASN A 133 -30.34 34.24 -5.52
CA ASN A 133 -29.80 35.52 -5.98
C ASN A 133 -28.27 35.52 -6.19
N ILE A 134 -27.54 34.60 -5.54
CA ILE A 134 -26.08 34.43 -5.70
C ILE A 134 -25.78 33.30 -6.71
N PHE A 135 -26.55 32.22 -6.70
CA PHE A 135 -26.28 31.06 -7.57
C PHE A 135 -26.94 31.14 -8.94
N ASN A 136 -27.96 31.99 -9.12
CA ASN A 136 -28.60 32.36 -10.39
C ASN A 136 -28.77 31.17 -11.37
N THR A 137 -29.54 30.15 -10.94
CA THR A 137 -29.80 28.90 -11.68
C THR A 137 -28.60 27.97 -11.94
N GLN A 138 -27.39 28.29 -11.47
CA GLN A 138 -26.25 27.37 -11.57
C GLN A 138 -26.39 26.18 -10.62
N HIS A 139 -25.84 25.03 -11.02
CA HIS A 139 -25.82 23.79 -10.23
C HIS A 139 -24.38 23.46 -9.78
N PRO A 140 -23.91 23.99 -8.63
CA PRO A 140 -22.49 23.99 -8.29
C PRO A 140 -22.01 22.66 -7.67
N ALA A 141 -20.94 22.09 -8.23
CA ALA A 141 -20.44 20.78 -7.87
C ALA A 141 -19.46 20.83 -6.67
N PHE A 142 -19.94 20.42 -5.49
CA PHE A 142 -19.16 20.33 -4.25
C PHE A 142 -18.47 18.96 -4.01
N ASP A 143 -17.25 18.96 -3.45
CA ASP A 143 -16.53 17.72 -3.02
C ASP A 143 -17.02 17.16 -1.67
N GLY A 144 -17.71 17.96 -0.85
CA GLY A 144 -18.06 17.59 0.53
C GLY A 144 -17.01 17.96 1.58
N LYS A 145 -16.02 18.81 1.27
CA LYS A 145 -15.09 19.44 2.23
C LYS A 145 -14.99 20.96 2.02
N ARG A 146 -14.41 21.36 0.88
CA ARG A 146 -13.87 22.70 0.58
C ARG A 146 -13.95 23.07 -0.90
N ASN A 147 -13.89 22.13 -1.83
CA ASN A 147 -13.81 22.46 -3.26
C ASN A 147 -15.22 22.51 -3.86
N LEU A 148 -15.62 23.70 -4.29
CA LEU A 148 -16.83 23.95 -5.08
C LEU A 148 -16.41 24.33 -6.49
N TYR A 149 -17.09 23.78 -7.49
CA TYR A 149 -16.93 24.19 -8.89
C TYR A 149 -18.24 24.75 -9.42
N THR A 150 -18.16 25.80 -10.23
CA THR A 150 -19.31 26.34 -10.98
C THR A 150 -18.95 26.41 -12.46
N LYS A 151 -19.95 26.50 -13.32
CA LYS A 151 -19.75 26.63 -14.76
C LYS A 151 -19.29 28.06 -15.07
N ASP A 152 -20.10 29.01 -14.65
CA ASP A 152 -19.94 30.44 -14.91
C ASP A 152 -19.57 31.17 -13.62
N PRO A 153 -18.90 32.34 -13.67
CA PRO A 153 -18.57 33.12 -12.47
C PRO A 153 -19.81 33.45 -11.63
N LEU A 154 -19.69 33.26 -10.32
CA LEU A 154 -20.65 33.77 -9.34
C LEU A 154 -20.57 35.32 -9.28
N PRO A 155 -21.66 36.04 -8.92
CA PRO A 155 -21.77 37.49 -9.02
C PRO A 155 -20.98 38.28 -7.94
N PHE A 156 -20.01 37.64 -7.28
CA PHE A 156 -19.07 38.27 -6.37
C PHE A 156 -17.64 38.00 -6.86
N GLY A 157 -16.77 39.00 -6.70
CA GLY A 157 -15.40 38.96 -7.21
C GLY A 157 -14.46 38.04 -6.43
N ARG A 158 -13.16 38.40 -6.39
CA ARG A 158 -12.11 37.62 -5.71
C ARG A 158 -12.15 37.70 -4.17
N GLU A 159 -13.08 38.47 -3.62
CA GLU A 159 -13.28 38.65 -2.19
C GLU A 159 -13.91 37.40 -1.53
N ARG A 160 -14.00 37.42 -0.20
CA ARG A 160 -14.63 36.36 0.58
C ARG A 160 -15.99 36.82 1.08
N ILE A 161 -17.05 36.19 0.58
CA ILE A 161 -18.40 36.33 1.14
C ILE A 161 -18.61 35.35 2.31
N GLU A 162 -19.49 35.69 3.24
CA GLU A 162 -19.98 34.79 4.30
C GLU A 162 -21.50 34.71 4.27
N LEU A 163 -22.04 33.50 4.22
CA LEU A 163 -23.47 33.20 4.18
C LEU A 163 -23.89 32.38 5.39
N GLU A 164 -25.06 32.69 5.96
CA GLU A 164 -25.62 31.95 7.10
C GLU A 164 -26.72 30.98 6.65
N VAL A 165 -26.45 29.70 6.86
CA VAL A 165 -27.25 28.57 6.39
C VAL A 165 -27.83 27.85 7.60
N THR A 166 -29.15 27.77 7.68
CA THR A 166 -29.86 27.12 8.78
C THR A 166 -30.31 25.74 8.33
N LEU A 167 -29.85 24.68 9.01
CA LEU A 167 -30.42 23.34 8.84
C LEU A 167 -31.38 23.01 9.98
N PRO A 168 -32.54 22.38 9.69
CA PRO A 168 -33.47 21.97 10.72
C PRO A 168 -32.84 21.02 11.76
N GLY A 169 -33.36 21.08 12.98
CA GLY A 169 -33.07 20.09 14.01
C GLY A 169 -33.57 18.68 13.64
N PRO A 170 -33.00 17.60 14.19
CA PRO A 170 -33.56 16.26 14.07
C PRO A 170 -34.78 16.11 15.00
N GLY A 171 -35.98 16.44 14.48
CA GLY A 171 -37.22 16.59 15.25
C GLY A 171 -37.44 18.05 15.68
N GLU A 172 -38.23 18.28 16.74
CA GLU A 172 -38.45 19.59 17.39
C GLU A 172 -37.19 20.14 18.12
N GLY A 173 -36.00 19.76 17.67
CA GLY A 173 -34.74 20.27 18.18
C GLY A 173 -34.41 21.64 17.59
N ARG A 174 -33.72 22.48 18.37
CA ARG A 174 -33.23 23.79 17.88
C ARG A 174 -32.49 23.65 16.55
N ASP A 175 -32.75 24.60 15.67
CA ASP A 175 -32.07 24.74 14.39
C ASP A 175 -30.55 24.88 14.53
N ARG A 176 -29.86 24.49 13.46
CA ARG A 176 -28.40 24.48 13.39
C ARG A 176 -27.97 25.49 12.35
N CYS A 177 -27.60 26.69 12.81
CA CYS A 177 -26.95 27.69 11.96
C CYS A 177 -25.50 27.28 11.65
N PHE A 178 -25.10 27.49 10.40
CA PHE A 178 -23.76 27.27 9.88
C PHE A 178 -23.31 28.52 9.14
N LYS A 179 -22.09 28.97 9.44
CA LYS A 179 -21.43 30.04 8.68
C LYS A 179 -20.62 29.41 7.55
N VAL A 180 -20.94 29.76 6.31
CA VAL A 180 -20.28 29.27 5.11
C VAL A 180 -19.58 30.43 4.42
N GLN A 181 -18.25 30.43 4.46
CA GLN A 181 -17.44 31.40 3.73
C GLN A 181 -17.08 30.84 2.35
N ILE A 182 -17.24 31.64 1.29
CA ILE A 182 -16.89 31.29 -0.10
C ILE A 182 -15.83 32.27 -0.61
N LYS A 183 -14.79 31.77 -1.29
CA LYS A 183 -13.79 32.60 -1.97
C LYS A 183 -13.39 31.98 -3.31
N TRP A 184 -13.31 32.77 -4.39
CA TRP A 184 -12.72 32.33 -5.65
C TRP A 184 -11.22 32.00 -5.48
N VAL A 185 -10.75 30.97 -6.20
CA VAL A 185 -9.38 30.44 -6.12
C VAL A 185 -8.69 30.49 -7.49
N ALA A 186 -9.31 29.87 -8.49
CA ALA A 186 -8.71 29.64 -9.79
C ALA A 186 -9.78 29.41 -10.87
N GLN A 187 -9.35 29.49 -12.12
CA GLN A 187 -10.12 29.09 -13.30
C GLN A 187 -9.43 27.87 -13.93
N VAL A 188 -10.18 26.80 -14.15
CA VAL A 188 -9.65 25.48 -14.55
C VAL A 188 -10.00 25.22 -16.01
N SER A 189 -8.98 25.08 -16.86
CA SER A 189 -9.14 24.85 -18.29
C SER A 189 -9.49 23.39 -18.61
N LEU A 190 -10.66 23.16 -19.22
CA LEU A 190 -10.98 21.86 -19.82
C LEU A 190 -10.44 21.73 -21.25
N VAL A 191 -10.15 22.86 -21.91
CA VAL A 191 -9.48 22.91 -23.23
C VAL A 191 -8.08 22.29 -23.12
N SER A 192 -7.29 22.71 -22.13
CA SER A 192 -5.93 22.21 -21.92
C SER A 192 -5.86 20.79 -21.38
N LEU A 193 -6.98 20.28 -20.84
CA LEU A 193 -7.14 18.85 -20.59
C LEU A 193 -7.36 18.08 -21.90
N GLN A 194 -8.17 18.62 -22.84
CA GLN A 194 -8.40 18.00 -24.14
C GLN A 194 -7.14 17.96 -25.01
N GLU A 195 -6.34 19.03 -25.01
CA GLU A 195 -5.03 19.09 -25.66
C GLU A 195 -4.10 17.99 -25.12
N ALA A 196 -3.93 17.92 -23.80
CA ALA A 196 -3.05 16.93 -23.14
C ALA A 196 -3.48 15.47 -23.40
N LEU A 197 -4.77 15.20 -23.61
CA LEU A 197 -5.28 13.86 -23.96
C LEU A 197 -5.01 13.46 -25.42
N GLN A 198 -4.72 14.43 -26.29
CA GLN A 198 -4.25 14.24 -27.65
C GLN A 198 -2.71 14.17 -27.74
N GLY A 199 -2.01 14.29 -26.60
CA GLY A 199 -0.54 14.37 -26.55
C GLY A 199 0.01 15.73 -26.98
N GLN A 200 -0.83 16.78 -27.02
CA GLN A 200 -0.44 18.13 -27.38
C GLN A 200 -0.41 19.04 -26.15
N GLY A 201 0.57 19.94 -26.05
CA GLY A 201 0.69 20.86 -24.92
C GLY A 201 1.21 20.21 -23.62
N PRO A 202 0.84 20.74 -22.44
CA PRO A 202 1.45 20.38 -21.17
C PRO A 202 0.98 19.02 -20.60
N PRO A 203 1.67 18.46 -19.58
CA PRO A 203 1.23 17.26 -18.87
C PRO A 203 -0.20 17.37 -18.32
N VAL A 204 -0.90 16.22 -18.26
CA VAL A 204 -2.33 16.12 -17.94
C VAL A 204 -2.71 16.93 -16.67
N PRO A 205 -3.55 17.99 -16.78
CA PRO A 205 -3.85 18.88 -15.66
C PRO A 205 -4.70 18.19 -14.59
N ASN A 206 -4.03 17.77 -13.52
CA ASN A 206 -4.61 17.06 -12.37
C ASN A 206 -5.79 17.81 -11.71
N GLU A 207 -5.83 19.13 -11.79
CA GLU A 207 -6.92 19.96 -11.27
C GLU A 207 -8.21 19.79 -12.10
N ALA A 208 -8.10 19.78 -13.43
CA ALA A 208 -9.23 19.53 -14.34
C ALA A 208 -9.77 18.10 -14.17
N VAL A 209 -8.89 17.10 -14.06
CA VAL A 209 -9.27 15.71 -13.75
C VAL A 209 -9.98 15.63 -12.38
N SER A 210 -9.51 16.38 -11.39
CA SER A 210 -10.11 16.43 -10.05
C SER A 210 -11.46 17.13 -10.01
N ALA A 211 -11.65 18.19 -10.81
CA ALA A 211 -12.93 18.87 -10.96
C ALA A 211 -13.97 17.97 -11.62
N LEU A 212 -13.60 17.25 -12.69
CA LEU A 212 -14.46 16.26 -13.34
C LEU A 212 -14.83 15.10 -12.40
N ASP A 213 -13.91 14.58 -11.58
CA ASP A 213 -14.25 13.58 -10.55
C ASP A 213 -15.22 14.15 -9.50
N VAL A 214 -15.16 15.44 -9.18
CA VAL A 214 -16.11 16.08 -8.24
C VAL A 214 -17.49 16.30 -8.85
N ILE A 215 -17.58 16.80 -10.09
CA ILE A 215 -18.84 16.99 -10.83
C ILE A 215 -19.56 15.65 -10.99
N MET A 216 -18.88 14.66 -11.59
CA MET A 216 -19.42 13.32 -11.86
C MET A 216 -19.89 12.57 -10.61
N ARG A 217 -19.39 12.94 -9.42
CA ARG A 217 -19.66 12.27 -8.15
C ARG A 217 -20.55 13.09 -7.21
N HIS A 218 -21.06 14.24 -7.64
CA HIS A 218 -21.84 15.13 -6.80
C HIS A 218 -23.16 14.48 -6.36
N LEU A 219 -24.08 14.24 -7.29
CA LEU A 219 -25.39 13.64 -7.03
C LEU A 219 -25.28 12.20 -6.46
N PRO A 220 -24.40 11.29 -6.97
CA PRO A 220 -24.17 9.99 -6.33
C PRO A 220 -23.72 10.06 -4.86
N SER A 221 -23.01 11.12 -4.46
CA SER A 221 -22.60 11.33 -3.05
C SER A 221 -23.73 11.81 -2.13
N MET A 222 -24.88 12.18 -2.69
CA MET A 222 -26.09 12.56 -1.94
C MET A 222 -27.12 11.42 -1.93
N LYS A 223 -27.34 10.80 -3.10
CA LYS A 223 -28.29 9.69 -3.32
C LYS A 223 -27.87 8.39 -2.62
N TYR A 224 -26.58 8.07 -2.59
CA TYR A 224 -26.05 6.79 -2.06
C TYR A 224 -25.17 6.98 -0.82
N THR A 225 -24.69 5.88 -0.25
CA THR A 225 -23.67 5.90 0.83
C THR A 225 -22.25 5.88 0.24
N PRO A 226 -21.49 7.00 0.25
CA PRO A 226 -20.16 7.05 -0.33
C PRO A 226 -19.10 6.37 0.55
N VAL A 227 -18.32 5.48 -0.06
CA VAL A 227 -17.24 4.70 0.55
C VAL A 227 -16.01 4.76 -0.36
N GLY A 228 -15.13 5.75 -0.12
CA GLY A 228 -13.93 5.95 -0.93
C GLY A 228 -14.24 6.53 -2.31
N ARG A 229 -14.09 5.72 -3.36
CA ARG A 229 -14.52 5.99 -4.76
C ARG A 229 -15.75 5.16 -5.17
N SER A 230 -16.40 4.48 -4.22
CA SER A 230 -17.58 3.64 -4.49
C SER A 230 -18.82 4.14 -3.75
N PHE A 231 -20.00 3.80 -4.28
CA PHE A 231 -21.32 4.18 -3.80
C PHE A 231 -22.15 2.93 -3.53
N PHE A 232 -22.84 2.87 -2.39
CA PHE A 232 -23.61 1.71 -1.93
C PHE A 232 -25.03 2.09 -1.50
N SER A 233 -25.99 1.21 -1.79
CA SER A 233 -27.39 1.28 -1.34
C SER A 233 -27.72 0.11 -0.40
N PRO A 234 -28.81 0.20 0.39
CA PRO A 234 -29.43 -0.97 0.98
C PRO A 234 -29.78 -2.04 -0.09
N PRO A 235 -29.96 -3.31 0.29
CA PRO A 235 -30.47 -4.34 -0.61
C PRO A 235 -32.00 -4.25 -0.74
N ASP A 236 -32.50 -3.87 -1.91
CA ASP A 236 -33.94 -3.66 -2.13
C ASP A 236 -34.75 -4.96 -2.23
N VAL A 237 -34.14 -6.06 -2.69
CA VAL A 237 -34.81 -7.35 -2.96
C VAL A 237 -34.05 -8.56 -2.42
N GLN A 238 -32.71 -8.55 -2.48
CA GLN A 238 -31.89 -9.75 -2.23
C GLN A 238 -31.13 -9.66 -0.90
N TYR A 239 -31.74 -10.18 0.17
CA TYR A 239 -31.15 -10.19 1.50
C TYR A 239 -29.93 -11.13 1.57
N ASN A 240 -28.77 -10.57 1.90
CA ASN A 240 -27.48 -11.29 1.92
C ASN A 240 -26.82 -11.22 3.32
N PRO A 241 -27.31 -11.98 4.31
CA PRO A 241 -26.76 -11.97 5.66
C PRO A 241 -25.38 -12.66 5.71
N LEU A 242 -24.48 -12.07 6.49
CA LEU A 242 -23.16 -12.64 6.78
C LEU A 242 -23.09 -13.27 8.20
N GLY A 243 -24.07 -12.99 9.06
CA GLY A 243 -24.05 -13.34 10.49
C GLY A 243 -23.16 -12.41 11.31
N GLY A 244 -23.37 -12.36 12.63
CA GLY A 244 -22.68 -11.40 13.50
C GLY A 244 -23.16 -9.96 13.33
N GLY A 245 -24.44 -9.76 12.97
CA GLY A 245 -25.06 -8.46 12.79
C GLY A 245 -24.63 -7.75 11.50
N ARG A 246 -24.23 -8.54 10.48
CA ARG A 246 -23.60 -8.06 9.24
C ARG A 246 -24.32 -8.60 8.01
N GLU A 247 -24.27 -7.82 6.93
CA GLU A 247 -24.88 -8.12 5.63
C GLU A 247 -24.02 -7.56 4.48
N VAL A 248 -24.26 -8.03 3.26
CA VAL A 248 -23.63 -7.48 2.05
C VAL A 248 -24.52 -6.39 1.46
N TRP A 249 -23.96 -5.19 1.25
CA TRP A 249 -24.56 -4.18 0.38
C TRP A 249 -23.85 -4.20 -0.97
N PHE A 250 -24.63 -4.07 -2.04
CA PHE A 250 -24.16 -3.90 -3.41
C PHE A 250 -24.11 -2.42 -3.80
N GLY A 251 -23.49 -2.13 -4.94
CA GLY A 251 -23.20 -0.78 -5.38
C GLY A 251 -22.19 -0.77 -6.52
N PHE A 252 -21.58 0.39 -6.77
CA PHE A 252 -20.62 0.58 -7.86
C PHE A 252 -19.41 1.40 -7.42
N HIS A 253 -18.26 1.07 -7.98
CA HIS A 253 -17.11 1.96 -8.04
C HIS A 253 -17.30 2.95 -9.19
N GLN A 254 -16.84 4.18 -9.00
CA GLN A 254 -16.79 5.22 -10.02
C GLN A 254 -15.49 5.99 -9.90
N SER A 255 -14.78 6.16 -11.01
CA SER A 255 -13.67 7.11 -11.09
C SER A 255 -13.48 7.63 -12.51
N VAL A 256 -13.35 8.95 -12.63
CA VAL A 256 -12.86 9.59 -13.85
C VAL A 256 -11.34 9.31 -13.99
N ARG A 257 -10.87 9.02 -15.21
CA ARG A 257 -9.46 8.80 -15.53
C ARG A 257 -9.09 9.46 -16.87
N PRO A 258 -7.88 10.00 -17.04
CA PRO A 258 -7.32 10.23 -18.36
C PRO A 258 -7.05 8.90 -19.05
N SER A 259 -7.19 8.90 -20.37
CA SER A 259 -6.82 7.81 -21.26
C SER A 259 -6.51 8.37 -22.65
N TYR A 260 -5.85 7.58 -23.48
CA TYR A 260 -5.53 7.96 -24.86
C TYR A 260 -6.79 8.49 -25.60
N TRP A 261 -6.65 9.62 -26.32
CA TRP A 261 -7.72 10.41 -26.97
C TRP A 261 -8.76 11.10 -26.08
N ARG A 262 -9.28 10.46 -25.01
CA ARG A 262 -10.43 10.98 -24.24
C ARG A 262 -10.38 10.62 -22.76
N MET A 263 -11.04 11.43 -21.93
CA MET A 263 -11.34 11.05 -20.55
C MET A 263 -12.32 9.87 -20.52
N SER A 264 -12.18 9.01 -19.51
CA SER A 264 -12.99 7.81 -19.34
C SER A 264 -13.55 7.68 -17.93
N LEU A 265 -14.83 7.30 -17.86
CA LEU A 265 -15.53 6.97 -16.62
C LEU A 265 -15.40 5.45 -16.40
N ASN A 266 -14.57 5.04 -15.43
CA ASN A 266 -14.46 3.63 -15.04
C ASN A 266 -15.56 3.27 -14.03
N ILE A 267 -16.41 2.29 -14.38
CA ILE A 267 -17.54 1.81 -13.56
C ILE A 267 -17.39 0.30 -13.29
N ASP A 268 -17.37 -0.12 -12.02
CA ASP A 268 -17.22 -1.54 -11.65
C ASP A 268 -18.13 -1.95 -10.48
N VAL A 269 -18.96 -2.98 -10.67
CA VAL A 269 -19.88 -3.45 -9.62
C VAL A 269 -19.12 -3.87 -8.36
N SER A 270 -19.58 -3.35 -7.23
CA SER A 270 -18.86 -3.40 -5.95
C SER A 270 -19.77 -3.89 -4.85
N ALA A 271 -19.19 -4.65 -3.91
CA ALA A 271 -19.90 -5.19 -2.76
C ALA A 271 -19.04 -5.04 -1.51
N THR A 272 -19.63 -4.65 -0.38
CA THR A 272 -18.92 -4.53 0.90
C THR A 272 -19.84 -4.84 2.07
N ALA A 273 -19.27 -5.26 3.19
CA ALA A 273 -20.05 -5.60 4.38
C ALA A 273 -20.52 -4.32 5.10
N PHE A 274 -21.79 -4.29 5.46
CA PHE A 274 -22.41 -3.30 6.34
C PHE A 274 -22.92 -3.99 7.62
N TYR A 275 -23.16 -3.19 8.64
CA TYR A 275 -23.92 -3.60 9.82
C TYR A 275 -25.41 -3.46 9.53
N LYS A 276 -26.19 -4.49 9.88
CA LYS A 276 -27.63 -4.53 9.69
C LYS A 276 -28.34 -3.45 10.51
N SER A 277 -29.45 -2.93 9.98
CA SER A 277 -30.30 -1.96 10.67
C SER A 277 -31.34 -2.66 11.55
N GLN A 278 -30.94 -3.10 12.74
CA GLN A 278 -31.78 -3.93 13.63
C GLN A 278 -31.63 -3.54 15.12
N PRO A 279 -32.55 -3.97 16.00
CA PRO A 279 -32.40 -3.85 17.46
C PRO A 279 -31.03 -4.32 17.98
N VAL A 280 -30.53 -3.65 19.02
CA VAL A 280 -29.26 -4.03 19.65
C VAL A 280 -29.35 -5.41 20.33
N ILE A 281 -30.54 -5.85 20.76
CA ILE A 281 -30.80 -7.21 21.25
C ILE A 281 -30.46 -8.24 20.15
N ASP A 282 -31.03 -8.11 18.96
CA ASP A 282 -30.80 -9.06 17.85
C ASP A 282 -29.35 -9.01 17.37
N PHE A 283 -28.76 -7.82 17.35
CA PHE A 283 -27.32 -7.64 17.10
C PHE A 283 -26.46 -8.35 18.16
N MET A 284 -26.86 -8.35 19.43
CA MET A 284 -26.20 -9.11 20.50
C MET A 284 -26.35 -10.62 20.27
N CYS A 285 -27.55 -11.11 19.95
CA CYS A 285 -27.79 -12.53 19.70
C CYS A 285 -26.94 -13.05 18.53
N GLU A 286 -26.94 -12.36 17.38
CA GLU A 286 -26.09 -12.70 16.23
C GLU A 286 -24.58 -12.64 16.55
N VAL A 287 -24.14 -11.76 17.44
CA VAL A 287 -22.72 -11.63 17.82
C VAL A 287 -22.32 -12.68 18.87
N LEU A 288 -23.24 -13.12 19.72
CA LEU A 288 -22.99 -14.13 20.75
C LEU A 288 -23.27 -15.57 20.28
N ASP A 289 -23.89 -15.74 19.11
CA ASP A 289 -24.38 -17.01 18.56
C ASP A 289 -25.53 -17.62 19.40
N ILE A 290 -26.33 -16.75 20.04
CA ILE A 290 -27.55 -17.10 20.81
C ILE A 290 -28.74 -17.26 19.84
N ARG A 291 -29.57 -18.28 20.03
CA ARG A 291 -30.73 -18.57 19.17
C ARG A 291 -31.98 -17.83 19.60
N ASP A 292 -32.28 -17.85 20.90
CA ASP A 292 -33.41 -17.13 21.50
C ASP A 292 -32.93 -16.33 22.72
N ILE A 293 -33.36 -15.07 22.82
CA ILE A 293 -33.09 -14.21 23.96
C ILE A 293 -33.72 -14.74 25.26
N GLN A 294 -34.81 -15.52 25.17
CA GLN A 294 -35.50 -16.12 26.32
C GLN A 294 -34.70 -17.25 27.01
N GLU A 295 -33.68 -17.81 26.34
CA GLU A 295 -32.69 -18.72 26.94
C GLU A 295 -31.74 -17.94 27.87
N GLN A 296 -31.41 -16.70 27.53
CA GLN A 296 -30.42 -15.85 28.22
C GLN A 296 -31.05 -15.15 29.44
N ARG A 297 -31.62 -15.93 30.38
CA ARG A 297 -32.23 -15.44 31.64
C ARG A 297 -31.22 -14.97 32.70
N ARG A 298 -29.92 -15.18 32.46
CA ARG A 298 -28.82 -14.76 33.35
C ARG A 298 -28.05 -13.59 32.74
N PRO A 299 -27.39 -12.72 33.53
CA PRO A 299 -26.47 -11.72 32.99
C PRO A 299 -25.37 -12.35 32.11
N LEU A 300 -24.86 -11.58 31.14
CA LEU A 300 -23.76 -12.03 30.29
C LEU A 300 -22.50 -12.30 31.13
N ASN A 301 -21.85 -13.44 30.91
CA ASN A 301 -20.55 -13.71 31.53
C ASN A 301 -19.47 -12.77 30.95
N ASP A 302 -18.35 -12.58 31.66
CA ASP A 302 -17.34 -11.59 31.25
C ASP A 302 -16.72 -11.89 29.87
N ALA A 303 -16.66 -13.16 29.43
CA ALA A 303 -16.20 -13.51 28.09
C ALA A 303 -17.22 -13.14 26.99
N GLN A 304 -18.51 -13.41 27.18
CA GLN A 304 -19.60 -12.95 26.31
C GLN A 304 -19.63 -11.42 26.25
N ARG A 305 -19.58 -10.76 27.41
CA ARG A 305 -19.54 -9.30 27.54
C ARG A 305 -18.34 -8.71 26.79
N VAL A 306 -17.16 -9.33 26.87
CA VAL A 306 -15.97 -8.93 26.10
C VAL A 306 -16.11 -9.23 24.60
N LYS A 307 -16.72 -10.35 24.17
CA LYS A 307 -17.03 -10.65 22.75
C LYS A 307 -17.94 -9.56 22.16
N PHE A 308 -19.05 -9.27 22.83
CA PHE A 308 -20.01 -8.23 22.45
C PHE A 308 -19.39 -6.83 22.47
N THR A 309 -18.67 -6.46 23.54
CA THR A 309 -17.97 -5.17 23.64
C THR A 309 -16.94 -5.01 22.52
N LYS A 310 -16.14 -6.04 22.24
CA LYS A 310 -15.19 -6.07 21.11
C LYS A 310 -15.89 -5.92 19.75
N GLU A 311 -17.20 -6.19 19.65
CA GLU A 311 -17.98 -5.97 18.44
C GLU A 311 -18.69 -4.61 18.34
N ILE A 312 -19.44 -4.18 19.36
CA ILE A 312 -20.15 -2.89 19.31
C ILE A 312 -19.22 -1.67 19.49
N LYS A 313 -18.12 -1.83 20.25
CA LYS A 313 -17.02 -0.85 20.33
C LYS A 313 -16.12 -1.04 19.11
N VAL A 314 -15.85 0.05 18.38
CA VAL A 314 -14.98 0.07 17.20
C VAL A 314 -13.92 1.15 17.38
N LYS A 315 -12.67 0.72 17.56
CA LYS A 315 -11.51 1.58 17.84
C LYS A 315 -10.87 2.00 16.51
N TYR A 316 -10.99 3.27 16.10
CA TYR A 316 -10.50 3.72 14.77
C TYR A 316 -10.00 5.17 14.77
N ARG A 317 -8.78 5.41 14.22
CA ARG A 317 -8.08 6.71 14.07
C ARG A 317 -8.32 7.72 15.21
N CYS A 318 -7.50 7.65 16.25
CA CYS A 318 -7.45 8.55 17.43
C CYS A 318 -8.74 8.69 18.26
N HIS A 319 -9.90 8.30 17.73
CA HIS A 319 -11.22 8.54 18.31
C HIS A 319 -11.92 7.23 18.68
N HIS A 320 -12.94 7.36 19.51
CA HIS A 320 -13.84 6.27 19.90
C HIS A 320 -14.97 6.26 18.87
N ARG A 321 -15.00 5.24 18.01
CA ARG A 321 -15.86 5.15 16.82
C ARG A 321 -16.77 3.92 16.84
N GLY A 322 -17.19 3.47 18.03
CA GLY A 322 -18.21 2.42 18.18
C GLY A 322 -19.49 2.72 17.40
N LEU A 323 -20.35 1.70 17.23
CA LEU A 323 -21.49 1.82 16.33
C LEU A 323 -22.39 3.00 16.72
N LYS A 324 -22.93 3.69 15.71
CA LYS A 324 -24.04 4.62 15.93
C LYS A 324 -25.29 3.82 16.24
N ILE A 325 -26.04 4.29 17.21
CA ILE A 325 -27.37 3.79 17.54
C ILE A 325 -28.37 4.93 17.52
N GLU A 326 -29.64 4.62 17.31
CA GLU A 326 -30.75 5.55 17.50
C GLU A 326 -31.70 5.02 18.58
N ILE A 327 -32.30 5.94 19.34
CA ILE A 327 -33.22 5.60 20.42
C ILE A 327 -34.65 5.43 19.91
N THR A 328 -35.39 4.51 20.53
CA THR A 328 -36.81 4.24 20.22
C THR A 328 -37.78 4.86 21.25
N HIS A 329 -37.31 5.17 22.47
CA HIS A 329 -38.14 5.59 23.61
C HIS A 329 -38.57 7.07 23.63
N CYS A 330 -38.32 7.83 22.56
CA CYS A 330 -38.68 9.26 22.45
C CYS A 330 -39.62 9.56 21.28
N GLY A 331 -40.46 8.59 20.88
CA GLY A 331 -41.44 8.74 19.81
C GLY A 331 -40.80 9.21 18.50
N ASN A 332 -41.24 10.35 17.99
CA ASN A 332 -40.73 10.94 16.74
C ASN A 332 -39.25 11.38 16.83
N MET A 333 -38.71 11.67 18.04
CA MET A 333 -37.35 12.16 18.22
C MET A 333 -36.31 11.02 18.20
N LYS A 334 -36.00 10.52 17.00
CA LYS A 334 -34.99 9.46 16.74
C LYS A 334 -33.54 9.96 16.91
N ARG A 335 -33.17 10.34 18.14
CA ARG A 335 -31.86 10.91 18.47
C ARG A 335 -30.74 9.90 18.28
N LYS A 336 -29.71 10.28 17.51
CA LYS A 336 -28.58 9.43 17.12
C LYS A 336 -27.38 9.61 18.04
N TYR A 337 -27.00 8.53 18.70
CA TYR A 337 -25.86 8.44 19.61
C TYR A 337 -24.72 7.61 19.00
N ARG A 338 -23.59 7.57 19.71
CA ARG A 338 -22.46 6.70 19.40
C ARG A 338 -22.09 5.91 20.65
N VAL A 339 -22.04 4.58 20.52
CA VAL A 339 -21.55 3.70 21.58
C VAL A 339 -20.07 3.96 21.82
N CYS A 340 -19.73 4.22 23.07
CA CYS A 340 -18.37 4.30 23.53
C CYS A 340 -18.00 3.07 24.37
N ASN A 341 -18.88 2.54 25.21
CA ASN A 341 -18.60 1.37 26.05
C ASN A 341 -19.85 0.49 26.29
N VAL A 342 -19.65 -0.66 26.95
CA VAL A 342 -20.72 -1.50 27.52
C VAL A 342 -20.44 -1.65 29.02
N THR A 343 -21.46 -1.52 29.86
CA THR A 343 -21.30 -1.56 31.32
C THR A 343 -20.91 -2.95 31.82
N ARG A 344 -20.34 -3.06 33.04
CA ARG A 344 -20.14 -4.35 33.72
C ARG A 344 -21.37 -4.73 34.55
N LYS A 345 -22.04 -3.75 35.17
CA LYS A 345 -23.31 -3.96 35.88
C LYS A 345 -24.48 -4.04 34.88
N PRO A 346 -25.52 -4.86 35.13
CA PRO A 346 -26.76 -4.89 34.36
C PRO A 346 -27.62 -3.64 34.63
N ALA A 347 -28.63 -3.37 33.80
CA ALA A 347 -29.46 -2.16 33.88
C ALA A 347 -30.18 -1.97 35.23
N GLN A 348 -30.52 -3.06 35.92
CA GLN A 348 -31.07 -3.04 37.29
C GLN A 348 -30.09 -2.55 38.37
N TYR A 349 -28.77 -2.68 38.17
CA TYR A 349 -27.74 -2.33 39.16
C TYR A 349 -26.76 -1.24 38.69
N GLN A 350 -26.82 -0.85 37.42
CA GLN A 350 -26.04 0.29 36.90
C GLN A 350 -26.69 1.59 37.39
N THR A 351 -25.98 2.32 38.24
CA THR A 351 -26.37 3.65 38.72
C THR A 351 -25.73 4.77 37.91
N PHE A 352 -26.31 5.96 38.03
CA PHE A 352 -25.71 7.24 37.62
C PHE A 352 -26.21 8.37 38.54
N PRO A 353 -25.45 9.47 38.70
CA PRO A 353 -25.91 10.63 39.44
C PRO A 353 -26.99 11.38 38.64
N LEU A 354 -28.17 11.51 39.24
CA LEU A 354 -29.33 12.23 38.73
C LEU A 354 -29.59 13.44 39.63
N GLN A 355 -29.66 14.63 39.04
CA GLN A 355 -30.15 15.82 39.75
C GLN A 355 -31.69 15.83 39.73
N LEU A 356 -32.28 15.99 40.90
CA LEU A 356 -33.72 16.19 41.09
C LEU A 356 -34.07 17.68 40.94
N GLU A 357 -35.36 17.97 40.79
CA GLU A 357 -35.88 19.33 40.67
C GLU A 357 -35.67 20.17 41.96
N SER A 358 -35.42 19.50 43.10
CA SER A 358 -34.94 20.10 44.35
C SER A 358 -33.44 20.47 44.37
N GLY A 359 -32.72 20.28 43.26
CA GLY A 359 -31.27 20.48 43.16
C GLY A 359 -30.41 19.37 43.79
N GLN A 360 -31.00 18.50 44.62
CA GLN A 360 -30.30 17.37 45.23
C GLN A 360 -29.85 16.36 44.16
N THR A 361 -28.61 15.87 44.26
CA THR A 361 -28.11 14.80 43.40
C THR A 361 -28.24 13.45 44.12
N VAL A 362 -28.90 12.48 43.47
CA VAL A 362 -29.11 11.12 43.98
C VAL A 362 -28.55 10.08 42.99
N GLU A 363 -28.08 8.93 43.46
CA GLU A 363 -27.82 7.81 42.55
C GLU A 363 -29.14 7.13 42.17
N CYS A 364 -29.46 7.13 40.87
CA CYS A 364 -30.60 6.41 40.32
C CYS A 364 -30.11 5.25 39.43
N THR A 365 -30.79 4.10 39.47
CA THR A 365 -30.48 2.99 38.55
C THR A 365 -31.10 3.25 37.18
N VAL A 366 -30.48 2.75 36.11
CA VAL A 366 -31.01 2.91 34.75
C VAL A 366 -32.42 2.32 34.64
N ALA A 367 -32.68 1.14 35.23
CA ALA A 367 -34.02 0.55 35.26
C ALA A 367 -35.06 1.44 35.99
N LYS A 368 -34.71 2.02 37.16
CA LYS A 368 -35.60 2.91 37.91
C LYS A 368 -35.89 4.18 37.12
N TYR A 369 -34.87 4.82 36.55
CA TYR A 369 -35.03 6.03 35.74
C TYR A 369 -35.96 5.85 34.53
N PHE A 370 -35.84 4.74 33.79
CA PHE A 370 -36.73 4.46 32.66
C PHE A 370 -38.18 4.18 33.10
N TYR A 371 -38.38 3.55 34.24
CA TYR A 371 -39.71 3.33 34.82
C TYR A 371 -40.36 4.64 35.31
N GLU A 372 -39.60 5.52 35.97
CA GLU A 372 -40.12 6.76 36.53
C GLU A 372 -40.29 7.86 35.47
N LYS A 373 -39.24 8.18 34.70
CA LYS A 373 -39.24 9.34 33.77
C LYS A 373 -39.83 9.03 32.39
N HIS A 374 -39.77 7.77 31.95
CA HIS A 374 -40.30 7.34 30.64
C HIS A 374 -41.51 6.39 30.74
N ARG A 375 -41.95 6.00 31.95
CA ARG A 375 -43.03 5.02 32.18
C ARG A 375 -42.79 3.66 31.52
N MET A 376 -41.52 3.29 31.28
CA MET A 376 -41.14 2.04 30.63
C MET A 376 -40.59 1.03 31.65
N LYS A 377 -41.29 -0.09 31.83
CA LYS A 377 -40.77 -1.28 32.52
C LYS A 377 -39.88 -2.06 31.55
N LEU A 378 -38.59 -2.19 31.86
CA LEU A 378 -37.64 -2.91 31.00
C LEU A 378 -37.96 -4.41 30.95
N GLN A 379 -37.85 -5.02 29.77
CA GLN A 379 -38.02 -6.46 29.55
C GLN A 379 -36.77 -7.26 29.94
N TYR A 380 -35.57 -6.71 29.70
CA TYR A 380 -34.30 -7.41 29.91
C TYR A 380 -33.38 -6.67 30.92
N PRO A 381 -33.85 -6.38 32.16
CA PRO A 381 -33.13 -5.56 33.13
C PRO A 381 -31.80 -6.18 33.63
N HIS A 382 -31.62 -7.49 33.40
CA HIS A 382 -30.42 -8.28 33.69
C HIS A 382 -29.31 -8.15 32.63
N LEU A 383 -29.56 -7.46 31.50
CA LEU A 383 -28.56 -7.18 30.47
C LEU A 383 -27.81 -5.86 30.77
N PRO A 384 -26.56 -5.71 30.28
CA PRO A 384 -25.78 -4.48 30.47
C PRO A 384 -26.32 -3.31 29.62
N CYS A 385 -25.96 -2.09 29.99
CA CYS A 385 -26.27 -0.89 29.22
C CYS A 385 -25.16 -0.53 28.23
N LEU A 386 -25.51 0.20 27.17
CA LEU A 386 -24.57 0.90 26.32
C LEU A 386 -24.22 2.25 26.95
N GLN A 387 -22.93 2.50 27.19
CA GLN A 387 -22.46 3.86 27.46
C GLN A 387 -22.30 4.60 26.12
N VAL A 388 -22.82 5.82 26.03
CA VAL A 388 -22.81 6.62 24.79
C VAL A 388 -22.23 8.02 24.97
N GLY A 389 -21.74 8.59 23.87
CA GLY A 389 -21.23 9.97 23.84
C GLY A 389 -19.78 10.08 24.33
N GLN A 390 -19.57 10.83 25.41
CA GLN A 390 -18.25 11.02 26.03
C GLN A 390 -17.99 9.91 27.06
N GLU A 391 -16.82 9.24 27.01
CA GLU A 391 -16.50 8.17 27.99
C GLU A 391 -16.37 8.68 29.43
N GLN A 392 -16.13 9.98 29.64
CA GLN A 392 -16.17 10.62 30.95
C GLN A 392 -17.58 10.98 31.46
N LYS A 393 -18.65 10.61 30.73
CA LYS A 393 -20.05 10.91 31.12
C LYS A 393 -20.88 9.65 31.30
N HIS A 394 -21.86 9.77 32.19
CA HIS A 394 -22.69 8.67 32.70
C HIS A 394 -23.97 8.44 31.88
N THR A 395 -23.91 8.66 30.56
CA THR A 395 -25.07 8.45 29.68
C THR A 395 -25.17 6.97 29.29
N TYR A 396 -26.07 6.26 29.97
CA TYR A 396 -26.32 4.82 29.78
C TYR A 396 -27.69 4.59 29.12
N LEU A 397 -27.76 3.64 28.20
CA LEU A 397 -28.99 3.23 27.51
C LEU A 397 -29.17 1.70 27.59
N PRO A 398 -30.34 1.17 27.98
CA PRO A 398 -30.69 -0.24 27.85
C PRO A 398 -30.58 -0.73 26.40
N LEU A 399 -30.26 -2.02 26.20
CA LEU A 399 -30.12 -2.59 24.85
C LEU A 399 -31.44 -2.56 24.06
N GLU A 400 -32.56 -2.79 24.74
CA GLU A 400 -33.91 -2.86 24.17
C GLU A 400 -34.45 -1.52 23.63
N VAL A 401 -33.93 -0.38 24.10
CA VAL A 401 -34.36 0.96 23.62
C VAL A 401 -33.48 1.52 22.50
N CYS A 402 -32.67 0.67 21.86
CA CYS A 402 -31.62 1.04 20.91
C CYS A 402 -31.64 0.21 19.62
N ASN A 403 -31.64 0.89 18.47
CA ASN A 403 -31.45 0.27 17.15
C ASN A 403 -30.07 0.64 16.56
N ILE A 404 -29.44 -0.28 15.83
CA ILE A 404 -28.25 0.00 15.02
C ILE A 404 -28.63 0.89 13.84
N VAL A 405 -27.97 2.04 13.68
CA VAL A 405 -28.29 2.99 12.57
C VAL A 405 -27.87 2.39 11.21
N PRO A 406 -28.69 2.49 10.16
CA PRO A 406 -28.38 2.00 8.81
C PRO A 406 -27.16 2.71 8.17
N GLY A 407 -26.63 2.13 7.08
CA GLY A 407 -25.54 2.73 6.30
C GLY A 407 -24.17 2.71 7.00
N GLN A 408 -24.00 1.87 8.02
CA GLN A 408 -22.73 1.73 8.75
C GLN A 408 -21.88 0.60 8.17
N ARG A 409 -20.87 0.96 7.36
CA ARG A 409 -19.90 0.00 6.80
C ARG A 409 -19.15 -0.75 7.91
N CYS A 410 -19.04 -2.07 7.79
CA CYS A 410 -18.13 -2.87 8.59
C CYS A 410 -16.67 -2.64 8.15
N ILE A 411 -15.87 -2.07 9.04
CA ILE A 411 -14.42 -1.81 8.82
C ILE A 411 -13.56 -2.96 9.37
N LYS A 412 -14.13 -3.81 10.24
CA LYS A 412 -13.42 -4.94 10.84
C LYS A 412 -13.17 -6.04 9.81
N LYS A 413 -12.13 -6.83 10.04
CA LYS A 413 -11.88 -8.04 9.25
C LYS A 413 -13.05 -9.02 9.48
N LEU A 414 -13.64 -9.49 8.38
CA LEU A 414 -14.63 -10.56 8.41
C LEU A 414 -14.00 -11.87 8.92
N THR A 415 -14.80 -12.74 9.53
CA THR A 415 -14.38 -14.11 9.85
C THR A 415 -14.13 -14.90 8.56
N ASP A 416 -13.40 -16.01 8.65
CA ASP A 416 -13.15 -16.87 7.48
C ASP A 416 -14.48 -17.38 6.87
N MET A 417 -15.48 -17.65 7.71
CA MET A 417 -16.84 -18.03 7.28
C MET A 417 -17.57 -16.86 6.59
N GLN A 418 -17.62 -15.68 7.21
CA GLN A 418 -18.21 -14.47 6.61
C GLN A 418 -17.54 -14.12 5.28
N THR A 419 -16.22 -14.33 5.17
CA THR A 419 -15.45 -14.12 3.93
C THR A 419 -15.87 -15.13 2.86
N SER A 420 -16.08 -16.40 3.23
CA SER A 420 -16.60 -17.43 2.32
C SER A 420 -18.01 -17.08 1.81
N THR A 421 -18.93 -16.70 2.69
CA THR A 421 -20.29 -16.27 2.32
C THR A 421 -20.26 -15.03 1.43
N MET A 422 -19.46 -14.01 1.77
CA MET A 422 -19.31 -12.82 0.94
C MET A 422 -18.75 -13.17 -0.46
N ILE A 423 -17.75 -14.04 -0.57
CA ILE A 423 -17.20 -14.47 -1.86
C ILE A 423 -18.25 -15.24 -2.67
N LYS A 424 -19.05 -16.12 -2.05
CA LYS A 424 -20.14 -16.84 -2.73
C LYS A 424 -21.21 -15.88 -3.25
N ALA A 425 -21.67 -14.94 -2.42
CA ALA A 425 -22.70 -13.96 -2.79
C ALA A 425 -22.26 -12.99 -3.91
N THR A 426 -20.96 -12.67 -3.97
CA THR A 426 -20.40 -11.62 -4.87
C THR A 426 -19.61 -12.15 -6.06
N ALA A 427 -19.40 -13.47 -6.15
CA ALA A 427 -18.82 -14.08 -7.34
C ALA A 427 -19.81 -14.02 -8.51
N ARG A 428 -19.33 -13.58 -9.67
CA ARG A 428 -20.03 -13.54 -10.96
C ARG A 428 -19.07 -13.97 -12.06
N SER A 429 -19.57 -14.61 -13.12
CA SER A 429 -18.75 -14.85 -14.31
C SER A 429 -18.32 -13.51 -14.95
N ALA A 430 -17.34 -13.52 -15.84
CA ALA A 430 -17.00 -12.33 -16.62
C ALA A 430 -18.20 -11.84 -17.47
N PRO A 431 -18.93 -12.68 -18.23
CA PRO A 431 -20.14 -12.28 -18.94
C PRO A 431 -21.25 -11.74 -18.03
N ASP A 432 -21.45 -12.29 -16.83
CA ASP A 432 -22.51 -11.80 -15.93
C ASP A 432 -22.14 -10.48 -15.27
N ARG A 433 -20.86 -10.29 -14.89
CA ARG A 433 -20.38 -8.99 -14.41
C ARG A 433 -20.48 -7.91 -15.48
N GLU A 434 -20.22 -8.24 -16.73
CA GLU A 434 -20.41 -7.35 -17.88
C GLU A 434 -21.88 -6.92 -18.00
N LYS A 435 -22.82 -7.86 -17.97
CA LYS A 435 -24.27 -7.57 -17.95
C LYS A 435 -24.65 -6.69 -16.76
N GLU A 436 -24.17 -7.00 -15.55
CA GLU A 436 -24.45 -6.20 -14.35
C GLU A 436 -23.95 -4.76 -14.48
N ILE A 437 -22.74 -4.53 -15.03
CA ILE A 437 -22.20 -3.18 -15.26
C ILE A 437 -23.02 -2.45 -16.33
N ASN A 438 -23.32 -3.08 -17.47
CA ASN A 438 -24.12 -2.46 -18.54
C ASN A 438 -25.57 -2.17 -18.11
N ASN A 439 -26.15 -3.01 -17.24
CA ASN A 439 -27.44 -2.73 -16.61
C ASN A 439 -27.34 -1.58 -15.61
N LEU A 440 -26.24 -1.46 -14.86
CA LEU A 440 -26.03 -0.37 -13.92
C LEU A 440 -25.82 0.97 -14.61
N VAL A 441 -25.04 1.03 -15.70
CA VAL A 441 -24.84 2.28 -16.48
C VAL A 441 -26.15 2.73 -17.13
N ARG A 442 -26.95 1.80 -17.66
CA ARG A 442 -28.30 2.12 -18.17
C ARG A 442 -29.23 2.64 -17.07
N LYS A 443 -29.25 2.01 -15.88
CA LYS A 443 -30.06 2.46 -14.73
C LYS A 443 -29.54 3.72 -14.02
N ALA A 444 -28.29 4.11 -14.27
CA ALA A 444 -27.68 5.29 -13.66
C ALA A 444 -27.99 6.58 -14.41
N GLU A 445 -28.32 6.49 -15.71
CA GLU A 445 -28.73 7.59 -16.58
C GLU A 445 -27.87 8.86 -16.41
N PHE A 446 -26.55 8.72 -16.47
CA PHE A 446 -25.63 9.83 -16.17
C PHE A 446 -25.83 11.09 -17.04
N ASN A 447 -26.45 10.95 -18.22
CA ASN A 447 -26.79 12.07 -19.11
C ASN A 447 -28.12 12.76 -18.74
N ASN A 448 -28.85 12.24 -17.74
CA ASN A 448 -30.01 12.87 -17.10
C ASN A 448 -29.64 13.49 -15.73
N ASP A 449 -28.38 13.38 -15.29
CA ASP A 449 -27.90 14.04 -14.06
C ASP A 449 -27.76 15.55 -14.30
N VAL A 450 -28.59 16.34 -13.62
CA VAL A 450 -28.66 17.80 -13.70
C VAL A 450 -27.29 18.49 -13.54
N TYR A 451 -26.39 17.92 -12.73
CA TYR A 451 -25.05 18.48 -12.56
C TYR A 451 -24.15 18.17 -13.76
N VAL A 452 -24.26 16.97 -14.34
CA VAL A 452 -23.45 16.55 -15.50
C VAL A 452 -23.89 17.33 -16.75
N THR A 453 -25.20 17.49 -16.96
CA THR A 453 -25.76 18.24 -18.10
C THR A 453 -25.53 19.74 -18.00
N HIS A 454 -25.65 20.35 -16.81
CA HIS A 454 -25.37 21.78 -16.60
C HIS A 454 -23.93 22.15 -17.04
N PHE A 455 -22.95 21.33 -16.65
CA PHE A 455 -21.54 21.45 -17.06
C PHE A 455 -21.28 21.02 -18.51
N GLY A 456 -22.28 20.62 -19.29
CA GLY A 456 -22.18 20.25 -20.71
C GLY A 456 -21.46 18.93 -20.98
N ILE A 457 -21.33 18.06 -19.97
CA ILE A 457 -20.63 16.78 -20.07
C ILE A 457 -21.59 15.71 -20.63
N ASN A 458 -21.10 14.84 -21.51
CA ASN A 458 -21.89 13.75 -22.10
C ASN A 458 -21.10 12.44 -22.06
N ILE A 459 -21.72 11.34 -21.62
CA ILE A 459 -21.07 10.04 -21.45
C ILE A 459 -21.67 9.03 -22.43
N LEU A 460 -20.81 8.32 -23.16
CA LEU A 460 -21.22 7.19 -24.00
C LEU A 460 -21.59 6.00 -23.10
N THR A 461 -22.80 5.49 -23.25
CA THR A 461 -23.37 4.41 -22.41
C THR A 461 -22.85 3.01 -22.74
N ASN A 462 -22.13 2.86 -23.86
CA ASN A 462 -21.49 1.61 -24.27
C ASN A 462 -20.08 1.50 -23.66
N MET A 463 -19.69 0.27 -23.30
CA MET A 463 -18.31 -0.05 -22.95
C MET A 463 -17.35 0.26 -24.09
N THR A 464 -16.19 0.82 -23.77
CA THR A 464 -15.13 1.10 -24.75
C THR A 464 -14.61 -0.22 -25.33
N GLU A 465 -14.72 -0.38 -26.65
CA GLU A 465 -14.08 -1.48 -27.37
C GLU A 465 -12.58 -1.22 -27.50
N VAL A 466 -11.78 -2.26 -27.30
CA VAL A 466 -10.31 -2.17 -27.30
C VAL A 466 -9.72 -3.37 -28.02
N MET A 467 -8.77 -3.13 -28.92
CA MET A 467 -7.94 -4.19 -29.48
C MET A 467 -6.84 -4.54 -28.49
N GLY A 468 -6.90 -5.73 -27.90
CA GLY A 468 -5.81 -6.31 -27.13
C GLY A 468 -4.98 -7.28 -27.98
N ARG A 469 -3.86 -7.74 -27.41
CA ARG A 469 -3.02 -8.81 -27.96
C ARG A 469 -2.88 -9.94 -26.95
N VAL A 470 -2.88 -11.19 -27.38
CA VAL A 470 -2.63 -12.36 -26.53
C VAL A 470 -1.21 -12.83 -26.77
N LEU A 471 -0.31 -12.50 -25.82
CA LEU A 471 1.10 -12.87 -25.86
C LEU A 471 1.29 -14.40 -25.81
N THR A 472 2.27 -14.89 -26.55
CA THR A 472 2.65 -16.31 -26.57
C THR A 472 3.22 -16.72 -25.22
N ALA A 473 2.76 -17.85 -24.66
CA ALA A 473 3.31 -18.37 -23.40
C ALA A 473 4.74 -18.92 -23.60
N PRO A 474 5.69 -18.64 -22.70
CA PRO A 474 7.07 -19.10 -22.84
C PRO A 474 7.18 -20.62 -22.73
N LYS A 475 8.16 -21.19 -23.44
CA LYS A 475 8.56 -22.59 -23.25
C LYS A 475 9.28 -22.74 -21.91
N ILE A 476 8.85 -23.72 -21.11
CA ILE A 476 9.36 -24.01 -19.76
C ILE A 476 10.12 -25.33 -19.82
N GLN A 477 11.36 -25.35 -19.29
CA GLN A 477 12.24 -26.51 -19.31
C GLN A 477 12.34 -27.17 -17.94
N TYR A 478 12.14 -28.48 -17.92
CA TYR A 478 12.34 -29.38 -16.78
C TYR A 478 13.69 -30.12 -16.89
N GLY A 479 14.03 -30.90 -15.87
CA GLY A 479 15.29 -31.65 -15.78
C GLY A 479 15.11 -33.15 -16.00
N GLY A 480 15.85 -33.93 -15.20
CA GLY A 480 15.98 -35.38 -15.41
C GLY A 480 16.74 -35.73 -16.69
N ARG A 481 16.76 -37.03 -17.02
CA ARG A 481 17.44 -37.53 -18.23
C ARG A 481 16.84 -37.00 -19.54
N THR A 482 15.55 -36.66 -19.53
CA THR A 482 14.77 -36.27 -20.73
C THR A 482 14.63 -34.76 -20.93
N LYS A 483 15.00 -33.93 -19.94
CA LYS A 483 14.99 -32.44 -20.01
C LYS A 483 13.73 -31.83 -20.64
N VAL A 484 12.55 -32.38 -20.30
CA VAL A 484 11.28 -32.14 -21.00
C VAL A 484 10.94 -30.65 -21.08
N VAL A 485 10.68 -30.16 -22.30
CA VAL A 485 10.19 -28.79 -22.56
C VAL A 485 8.67 -28.80 -22.69
N VAL A 486 8.01 -27.79 -22.14
CA VAL A 486 6.55 -27.65 -22.07
C VAL A 486 6.12 -26.25 -22.46
N THR A 487 5.14 -26.13 -23.36
CA THR A 487 4.42 -24.87 -23.59
C THR A 487 3.16 -24.84 -22.70
N PRO A 488 2.96 -23.81 -21.84
CA PRO A 488 1.72 -23.66 -21.07
C PRO A 488 0.49 -23.52 -21.97
N ASN A 489 -0.52 -24.37 -21.75
CA ASN A 489 -1.81 -24.23 -22.42
C ASN A 489 -2.77 -23.44 -21.51
N GLN A 490 -3.35 -22.35 -22.03
CA GLN A 490 -4.18 -21.40 -21.26
C GLN A 490 -3.57 -21.07 -19.88
N GLY A 491 -2.26 -20.78 -19.84
CA GLY A 491 -1.54 -20.39 -18.61
C GLY A 491 -1.39 -21.50 -17.56
N VAL A 492 -1.54 -22.77 -17.96
CA VAL A 492 -1.46 -23.96 -17.09
C VAL A 492 -0.56 -25.01 -17.72
N TRP A 493 0.19 -25.72 -16.89
CA TRP A 493 0.88 -26.97 -17.24
C TRP A 493 0.84 -27.94 -16.04
N ASP A 494 1.45 -29.11 -16.18
CA ASP A 494 1.59 -30.09 -15.10
C ASP A 494 3.00 -30.69 -15.05
N MET A 495 3.25 -31.55 -14.05
CA MET A 495 4.49 -32.31 -13.88
C MET A 495 4.40 -33.79 -14.30
N ARG A 496 3.32 -34.26 -14.94
CA ARG A 496 3.18 -35.68 -15.28
C ARG A 496 4.27 -36.08 -16.28
N GLY A 497 5.11 -37.06 -15.91
CA GLY A 497 6.28 -37.47 -16.69
C GLY A 497 7.43 -36.46 -16.71
N LYS A 498 7.57 -35.58 -15.70
CA LYS A 498 8.56 -34.48 -15.68
C LYS A 498 9.25 -34.38 -14.32
N GLN A 499 10.58 -34.38 -14.33
CA GLN A 499 11.42 -34.21 -13.15
C GLN A 499 11.90 -32.76 -12.99
N PHE A 500 12.15 -32.30 -11.77
CA PHE A 500 12.64 -30.93 -11.53
C PHE A 500 13.95 -30.66 -12.28
N HIS A 501 14.18 -29.40 -12.68
CA HIS A 501 15.43 -28.98 -13.32
C HIS A 501 16.65 -29.32 -12.46
N THR A 502 16.54 -29.06 -11.16
CA THR A 502 17.52 -29.45 -10.14
C THR A 502 16.71 -29.93 -8.94
N GLY A 503 16.53 -31.25 -8.84
CA GLY A 503 15.86 -31.90 -7.73
C GLY A 503 16.83 -32.23 -6.60
N ILE A 504 16.41 -32.02 -5.35
CA ILE A 504 17.23 -32.30 -4.16
C ILE A 504 16.90 -33.69 -3.62
N GLU A 505 17.93 -34.47 -3.30
CA GLU A 505 17.80 -35.72 -2.55
C GLU A 505 17.61 -35.42 -1.05
N ILE A 506 16.63 -36.08 -0.44
CA ILE A 506 16.26 -35.91 0.96
C ILE A 506 16.57 -37.22 1.70
N ARG A 507 17.67 -37.22 2.45
CA ARG A 507 18.20 -38.36 3.22
C ARG A 507 17.80 -38.29 4.70
N THR A 508 17.91 -37.11 5.32
CA THR A 508 17.62 -36.94 6.76
C THR A 508 16.45 -35.99 6.95
N TRP A 509 15.30 -36.51 7.38
CA TRP A 509 14.06 -35.74 7.53
C TRP A 509 13.17 -36.28 8.66
N ALA A 510 12.32 -35.43 9.24
CA ALA A 510 11.50 -35.73 10.41
C ALA A 510 10.01 -35.35 10.23
N ILE A 511 9.13 -35.98 11.00
CA ILE A 511 7.69 -35.65 11.11
C ILE A 511 7.36 -35.25 12.55
N ALA A 512 6.75 -34.07 12.71
CA ALA A 512 6.18 -33.59 13.97
C ALA A 512 4.66 -33.42 13.82
N CYS A 513 3.87 -34.23 14.54
CA CYS A 513 2.41 -34.23 14.42
C CYS A 513 1.73 -33.50 15.58
N PHE A 514 1.29 -32.26 15.34
CA PHE A 514 0.51 -31.46 16.30
C PHE A 514 -1.01 -31.67 16.16
N ALA A 515 -1.44 -32.63 15.34
CA ALA A 515 -2.83 -33.09 15.29
C ALA A 515 -3.02 -34.22 16.32
N PRO A 516 -4.13 -34.24 17.09
CA PRO A 516 -4.41 -35.35 18.00
C PRO A 516 -4.45 -36.69 17.26
N GLN A 517 -3.91 -37.75 17.86
CA GLN A 517 -3.81 -39.09 17.25
C GLN A 517 -5.17 -39.64 16.77
N ARG A 518 -6.26 -39.35 17.50
CA ARG A 518 -7.65 -39.67 17.09
C ARG A 518 -8.12 -38.95 15.82
N ASN A 519 -7.51 -37.82 15.46
CA ASN A 519 -7.81 -37.02 14.26
C ASN A 519 -6.83 -37.30 13.10
N CYS A 520 -5.68 -37.90 13.37
CA CYS A 520 -4.65 -38.26 12.40
C CYS A 520 -3.84 -39.41 13.00
N ASN A 521 -4.18 -40.66 12.66
CA ASN A 521 -3.55 -41.84 13.23
C ASN A 521 -2.23 -42.20 12.52
N GLU A 522 -1.48 -43.14 13.09
CA GLU A 522 -0.16 -43.50 12.54
C GLU A 522 -0.26 -44.16 11.16
N ALA A 523 -1.32 -44.94 10.90
CA ALA A 523 -1.59 -45.50 9.58
C ALA A 523 -1.77 -44.41 8.50
N SER A 524 -2.39 -43.27 8.85
CA SER A 524 -2.49 -42.09 7.98
C SER A 524 -1.12 -41.45 7.73
N LEU A 525 -0.26 -41.37 8.75
CA LEU A 525 1.11 -40.84 8.62
C LEU A 525 2.01 -41.76 7.76
N ARG A 526 1.92 -43.08 7.93
CA ARG A 526 2.63 -44.08 7.12
C ARG A 526 2.16 -44.03 5.66
N THR A 527 0.85 -44.02 5.41
CA THR A 527 0.26 -43.89 4.07
C THR A 527 0.68 -42.58 3.39
N PHE A 528 0.57 -41.45 4.11
CA PHE A 528 1.02 -40.14 3.62
C PHE A 528 2.50 -40.15 3.23
N THR A 529 3.35 -40.76 4.06
CA THR A 529 4.80 -40.88 3.80
C THR A 529 5.08 -41.67 2.52
N GLN A 530 4.48 -42.86 2.36
CA GLN A 530 4.64 -43.69 1.17
C GLN A 530 4.16 -42.98 -0.11
N GLN A 531 3.01 -42.29 -0.06
CA GLN A 531 2.49 -41.56 -1.21
C GLN A 531 3.35 -40.32 -1.53
N LEU A 532 3.89 -39.64 -0.51
CA LEU A 532 4.80 -38.52 -0.70
C LEU A 532 6.13 -38.98 -1.33
N GLN A 533 6.72 -40.08 -0.85
CA GLN A 533 7.93 -40.69 -1.39
C GLN A 533 7.77 -41.07 -2.88
N ARG A 534 6.65 -41.69 -3.26
CA ARG A 534 6.35 -42.01 -4.67
C ARG A 534 6.34 -40.74 -5.54
N ILE A 535 5.50 -39.77 -5.18
CA ILE A 535 5.33 -38.52 -5.93
C ILE A 535 6.58 -37.63 -5.91
N SER A 536 7.46 -37.76 -4.91
CA SER A 536 8.75 -37.05 -4.86
C SER A 536 9.79 -37.71 -5.77
N ASN A 537 9.86 -39.05 -5.78
CA ASN A 537 10.71 -39.82 -6.70
C ASN A 537 10.32 -39.56 -8.17
N ASP A 538 9.02 -39.61 -8.49
CA ASP A 538 8.47 -39.28 -9.82
C ASP A 538 8.88 -37.87 -10.28
N ALA A 539 8.91 -36.92 -9.33
CA ALA A 539 9.32 -35.53 -9.55
C ALA A 539 10.84 -35.31 -9.59
N GLY A 540 11.66 -36.36 -9.38
CA GLY A 540 13.13 -36.25 -9.33
C GLY A 540 13.67 -35.59 -8.05
N MET A 541 12.89 -35.55 -6.97
CA MET A 541 13.29 -35.11 -5.62
C MET A 541 13.22 -36.33 -4.68
N PRO A 542 14.15 -37.29 -4.77
CA PRO A 542 14.01 -38.55 -4.06
C PRO A 542 14.01 -38.38 -2.53
N ILE A 543 13.04 -39.00 -1.87
CA ILE A 543 12.98 -39.06 -0.39
C ILE A 543 13.42 -40.46 0.01
N VAL A 544 14.66 -40.56 0.50
CA VAL A 544 15.33 -41.80 0.85
C VAL A 544 15.02 -42.15 2.30
N GLY A 545 14.67 -43.42 2.54
CA GLY A 545 14.40 -43.94 3.88
C GLY A 545 13.10 -43.40 4.53
N GLN A 546 12.77 -44.00 5.67
CA GLN A 546 11.70 -43.51 6.56
C GLN A 546 12.20 -42.28 7.34
N PRO A 547 11.29 -41.42 7.85
CA PRO A 547 11.71 -40.25 8.62
C PRO A 547 12.47 -40.67 9.89
N CYS A 548 13.60 -40.03 10.17
CA CYS A 548 14.48 -40.37 11.29
C CYS A 548 13.84 -40.11 12.68
N PHE A 549 12.75 -39.33 12.70
CA PHE A 549 11.92 -39.05 13.86
C PHE A 549 10.46 -38.90 13.41
N CYS A 550 9.53 -39.54 14.13
CA CYS A 550 8.09 -39.34 13.96
C CYS A 550 7.39 -39.41 15.32
N LYS A 551 6.89 -38.28 15.83
CA LYS A 551 6.18 -38.20 17.12
C LYS A 551 4.98 -37.24 17.06
N TYR A 552 4.04 -37.45 17.98
CA TYR A 552 2.96 -36.50 18.26
C TYR A 552 3.42 -35.45 19.28
N ALA A 553 2.82 -34.27 19.22
CA ALA A 553 3.02 -33.17 20.17
C ALA A 553 1.71 -32.41 20.40
N THR A 554 1.61 -31.71 21.53
CA THR A 554 0.45 -30.87 21.87
C THR A 554 0.93 -29.52 22.42
N GLY A 555 0.07 -28.50 22.31
CA GLY A 555 0.42 -27.13 22.69
C GLY A 555 1.36 -26.42 21.70
N ILE A 556 1.65 -25.14 22.00
CA ILE A 556 2.58 -24.30 21.25
C ILE A 556 4.02 -24.54 21.74
N GLU A 557 4.17 -24.78 23.04
CA GLU A 557 5.45 -24.71 23.74
C GLU A 557 6.40 -25.85 23.38
N GLN A 558 5.85 -27.00 22.99
CA GLN A 558 6.60 -28.18 22.56
C GLN A 558 7.33 -27.97 21.22
N VAL A 559 7.06 -26.90 20.46
CA VAL A 559 7.74 -26.63 19.18
C VAL A 559 9.22 -26.33 19.37
N GLU A 560 9.59 -25.46 20.33
CA GLU A 560 10.99 -25.04 20.49
C GLU A 560 11.90 -26.15 21.06
N PRO A 561 11.53 -26.88 22.14
CA PRO A 561 12.31 -28.00 22.65
C PRO A 561 12.46 -29.11 21.59
N MET A 562 11.37 -29.48 20.90
CA MET A 562 11.42 -30.52 19.86
C MET A 562 12.35 -30.13 18.71
N PHE A 563 12.33 -28.87 18.24
CA PHE A 563 13.21 -28.47 17.13
C PHE A 563 14.67 -28.31 17.56
N LYS A 564 14.96 -27.95 18.83
CA LYS A 564 16.32 -27.98 19.39
C LYS A 564 16.85 -29.42 19.46
N PHE A 565 16.08 -30.34 20.06
CA PHE A 565 16.39 -31.77 20.07
C PHE A 565 16.65 -32.29 18.66
N LEU A 566 15.77 -31.98 17.70
CA LEU A 566 15.93 -32.40 16.31
C LEU A 566 17.20 -31.86 15.64
N LYS A 567 17.64 -30.61 15.89
CA LYS A 567 18.90 -30.08 15.33
C LYS A 567 20.14 -30.73 15.97
N THR A 568 20.10 -31.04 17.26
CA THR A 568 21.26 -31.60 17.99
C THR A 568 21.41 -33.11 17.79
N THR A 569 20.30 -33.86 17.78
CA THR A 569 20.33 -35.33 17.70
C THR A 569 20.52 -35.86 16.28
N TYR A 570 20.05 -35.14 15.26
CA TYR A 570 20.08 -35.61 13.86
C TYR A 570 20.99 -34.72 13.00
N ASN A 571 22.28 -35.02 13.03
CA ASN A 571 23.28 -34.38 12.19
C ASN A 571 22.85 -34.41 10.70
N GLY A 572 22.88 -33.25 10.06
CA GLY A 572 22.48 -33.10 8.66
C GLY A 572 20.96 -33.13 8.39
N LEU A 573 20.10 -32.95 9.41
CA LEU A 573 18.64 -32.86 9.24
C LEU A 573 18.24 -31.77 8.23
N GLN A 574 17.70 -32.19 7.08
CA GLN A 574 17.33 -31.29 5.97
C GLN A 574 15.93 -30.70 6.13
N LEU A 575 14.96 -31.47 6.62
CA LEU A 575 13.53 -31.10 6.57
C LEU A 575 12.74 -31.59 7.79
N ILE A 576 11.91 -30.73 8.36
CA ILE A 576 10.83 -31.11 9.29
C ILE A 576 9.46 -30.91 8.63
N VAL A 577 8.72 -31.99 8.42
CA VAL A 577 7.31 -31.97 8.00
C VAL A 577 6.42 -31.85 9.23
N VAL A 578 5.53 -30.85 9.26
CA VAL A 578 4.73 -30.53 10.46
C VAL A 578 3.24 -30.69 10.18
N VAL A 579 2.60 -31.68 10.81
CA VAL A 579 1.16 -31.92 10.62
C VAL A 579 0.35 -31.09 11.62
N LEU A 580 -0.59 -30.28 11.13
CA LEU A 580 -1.40 -29.35 11.93
C LEU A 580 -2.89 -29.70 11.84
N PRO A 581 -3.67 -29.62 12.94
CA PRO A 581 -5.08 -30.01 12.96
C PRO A 581 -6.00 -29.03 12.21
N GLY A 582 -5.52 -27.84 11.86
CA GLY A 582 -6.30 -26.81 11.16
C GLY A 582 -5.64 -25.45 11.22
N LYS A 583 -6.43 -24.42 11.56
CA LYS A 583 -5.95 -23.06 11.84
C LYS A 583 -5.56 -22.98 13.32
N THR A 584 -4.26 -22.97 13.62
CA THR A 584 -3.71 -23.04 14.98
C THR A 584 -2.57 -22.03 15.15
N PRO A 585 -2.39 -21.40 16.34
CA PRO A 585 -1.23 -20.55 16.63
C PRO A 585 0.12 -21.29 16.51
N VAL A 586 0.14 -22.63 16.64
CA VAL A 586 1.33 -23.48 16.43
C VAL A 586 2.00 -23.20 15.07
N TYR A 587 1.24 -22.83 14.03
CA TYR A 587 1.82 -22.45 12.74
C TYR A 587 2.76 -21.24 12.82
N ALA A 588 2.43 -20.24 13.65
CA ALA A 588 3.28 -19.06 13.84
C ALA A 588 4.57 -19.44 14.54
N GLU A 589 4.47 -20.24 15.60
CA GLU A 589 5.62 -20.68 16.39
C GLU A 589 6.58 -21.56 15.59
N VAL A 590 6.06 -22.52 14.83
CA VAL A 590 6.85 -23.34 13.88
C VAL A 590 7.62 -22.48 12.88
N LYS A 591 7.14 -21.26 12.59
CA LYS A 591 7.82 -20.30 11.71
C LYS A 591 8.76 -19.34 12.44
N ARG A 592 8.48 -18.95 13.68
CA ARG A 592 9.45 -18.26 14.54
C ARG A 592 10.65 -19.18 14.83
N VAL A 593 10.41 -20.32 15.46
CA VAL A 593 11.44 -21.29 15.84
C VAL A 593 12.23 -21.77 14.61
N GLY A 594 11.53 -22.17 13.54
CA GLY A 594 12.16 -22.67 12.31
C GLY A 594 12.97 -21.60 11.57
N ASP A 595 12.33 -20.48 11.20
CA ASP A 595 12.95 -19.51 10.28
C ASP A 595 13.84 -18.45 10.99
N THR A 596 13.62 -18.14 12.28
CA THR A 596 14.37 -17.06 12.99
C THR A 596 15.29 -17.55 14.12
N LEU A 597 14.94 -18.61 14.85
CA LEU A 597 15.81 -19.12 15.93
C LEU A 597 16.80 -20.21 15.49
N ILE A 598 16.33 -21.26 14.82
CA ILE A 598 17.07 -22.53 14.69
C ILE A 598 17.63 -22.76 13.28
N GLY A 599 17.03 -22.13 12.26
CA GLY A 599 17.54 -22.16 10.89
C GLY A 599 17.09 -23.34 10.03
N LEU A 600 16.11 -24.14 10.49
CA LEU A 600 15.70 -25.39 9.83
C LEU A 600 14.52 -25.23 8.86
N ALA A 601 14.61 -25.89 7.70
CA ALA A 601 13.54 -25.91 6.71
C ALA A 601 12.32 -26.69 7.21
N THR A 602 11.19 -26.00 7.35
CA THR A 602 9.94 -26.57 7.91
C THR A 602 8.78 -26.50 6.91
N GLN A 603 8.08 -27.62 6.71
CA GLN A 603 6.95 -27.75 5.77
C GLN A 603 5.66 -28.22 6.45
N CYS A 604 4.78 -27.27 6.76
CA CYS A 604 3.51 -27.56 7.44
C CYS A 604 2.43 -28.12 6.48
N VAL A 605 1.68 -29.13 6.92
CA VAL A 605 0.57 -29.78 6.19
C VAL A 605 -0.66 -29.82 7.10
N GLN A 606 -1.87 -29.65 6.56
CA GLN A 606 -3.11 -29.84 7.35
C GLN A 606 -3.45 -31.32 7.45
N ALA A 607 -3.85 -31.80 8.63
CA ALA A 607 -4.20 -33.21 8.88
C ALA A 607 -5.21 -33.78 7.86
N LYS A 608 -6.20 -32.99 7.43
CA LYS A 608 -7.16 -33.41 6.38
C LYS A 608 -6.49 -33.81 5.04
N ASN A 609 -5.34 -33.21 4.70
CA ASN A 609 -4.55 -33.52 3.50
C ASN A 609 -3.57 -34.68 3.71
N VAL A 610 -3.34 -35.09 4.96
CA VAL A 610 -2.58 -36.29 5.36
C VAL A 610 -3.53 -37.50 5.33
N ASN A 611 -4.67 -37.39 6.01
CA ASN A 611 -5.71 -38.42 6.04
C ASN A 611 -6.32 -38.71 4.65
N LYS A 612 -6.41 -37.68 3.78
CA LYS A 612 -6.86 -37.82 2.39
C LYS A 612 -5.88 -37.14 1.44
N THR A 613 -4.81 -37.86 1.12
CA THR A 613 -3.83 -37.47 0.09
C THR A 613 -4.46 -37.43 -1.30
N THR A 614 -3.99 -36.50 -2.15
CA THR A 614 -4.23 -36.55 -3.60
C THR A 614 -2.91 -36.25 -4.33
N PRO A 615 -2.60 -36.89 -5.48
CA PRO A 615 -1.33 -36.70 -6.20
C PRO A 615 -1.06 -35.22 -6.52
N GLN A 616 -2.08 -34.46 -6.93
CA GLN A 616 -1.96 -33.03 -7.19
C GLN A 616 -1.59 -32.21 -5.93
N THR A 617 -2.05 -32.62 -4.75
CA THR A 617 -1.70 -31.96 -3.48
C THR A 617 -0.27 -32.30 -3.06
N LEU A 618 0.17 -33.54 -3.28
CA LEU A 618 1.53 -34.00 -2.98
C LEU A 618 2.56 -33.41 -3.96
N SER A 619 2.27 -33.35 -5.26
CA SER A 619 3.12 -32.65 -6.25
C SER A 619 3.26 -31.16 -5.92
N ASN A 620 2.17 -30.49 -5.55
CA ASN A 620 2.21 -29.12 -5.03
C ASN A 620 2.92 -28.98 -3.67
N LEU A 621 3.13 -30.08 -2.93
CA LEU A 621 3.96 -30.11 -1.72
C LEU A 621 5.44 -30.25 -2.09
N CYS A 622 5.79 -31.17 -2.99
CA CYS A 622 7.16 -31.36 -3.52
C CYS A 622 7.71 -30.07 -4.13
N LEU A 623 6.92 -29.35 -4.96
CA LEU A 623 7.26 -28.02 -5.49
C LEU A 623 7.73 -27.03 -4.40
N LYS A 624 7.19 -27.15 -3.18
CA LYS A 624 7.50 -26.28 -2.02
C LYS A 624 8.54 -26.86 -1.07
N ILE A 625 8.90 -28.13 -1.21
CA ILE A 625 9.99 -28.78 -0.48
C ILE A 625 11.29 -28.54 -1.24
N ASN A 626 11.34 -28.88 -2.53
CA ASN A 626 12.54 -28.79 -3.38
C ASN A 626 13.23 -27.42 -3.26
N VAL A 627 12.47 -26.34 -3.48
CA VAL A 627 12.93 -24.93 -3.39
C VAL A 627 13.48 -24.57 -2.00
N LYS A 628 12.94 -25.13 -0.91
CA LYS A 628 13.43 -24.88 0.47
C LYS A 628 14.73 -25.61 0.78
N LEU A 629 15.12 -26.57 -0.05
CA LEU A 629 16.37 -27.31 0.09
C LEU A 629 17.37 -26.88 -1.00
N GLY A 630 17.10 -25.79 -1.73
CA GLY A 630 17.96 -25.25 -2.78
C GLY A 630 17.60 -25.67 -4.22
N GLY A 631 16.62 -26.55 -4.42
CA GLY A 631 16.27 -27.07 -5.73
C GLY A 631 15.63 -26.04 -6.67
N VAL A 632 15.82 -26.27 -7.97
CA VAL A 632 15.24 -25.49 -9.08
C VAL A 632 14.13 -26.33 -9.71
N ASN A 633 12.88 -25.88 -9.63
CA ASN A 633 11.75 -26.69 -10.10
C ASN A 633 11.70 -26.77 -11.64
N ASN A 634 11.85 -25.63 -12.30
CA ASN A 634 11.94 -25.47 -13.75
C ASN A 634 12.57 -24.11 -14.07
N ILE A 635 12.92 -23.90 -15.33
CA ILE A 635 13.46 -22.64 -15.87
C ILE A 635 12.69 -22.22 -17.12
N LEU A 636 12.77 -20.94 -17.49
CA LEU A 636 12.45 -20.49 -18.85
C LEU A 636 13.49 -21.06 -19.83
N VAL A 637 13.07 -21.55 -21.00
CA VAL A 637 13.99 -22.02 -22.04
C VAL A 637 14.98 -20.88 -22.41
N PRO A 638 16.31 -21.09 -22.34
CA PRO A 638 17.27 -19.99 -22.46
C PRO A 638 17.15 -19.13 -23.71
N SER A 639 16.74 -19.72 -24.84
CA SER A 639 16.62 -19.10 -26.17
C SER A 639 15.30 -18.38 -26.47
N VAL A 640 14.30 -18.42 -25.57
CA VAL A 640 13.05 -17.64 -25.72
C VAL A 640 12.99 -16.41 -24.81
N ARG A 641 14.09 -16.11 -24.10
CA ARG A 641 14.21 -14.92 -23.24
C ARG A 641 14.61 -13.70 -24.09
N PRO A 642 14.14 -12.47 -23.78
CA PRO A 642 14.58 -11.25 -24.45
C PRO A 642 16.10 -11.09 -24.39
N ILE A 643 16.77 -11.16 -25.54
CA ILE A 643 18.24 -11.26 -25.59
C ILE A 643 18.93 -9.96 -25.17
N SER A 644 18.32 -8.81 -25.47
CA SER A 644 18.68 -7.47 -24.97
C SER A 644 18.87 -7.43 -23.45
N VAL A 645 17.94 -8.05 -22.71
CA VAL A 645 17.92 -8.06 -21.25
C VAL A 645 18.92 -9.06 -20.67
N PHE A 646 18.98 -10.26 -21.26
CA PHE A 646 19.69 -11.42 -20.71
C PHE A 646 21.11 -11.65 -21.28
N ARG A 647 21.57 -10.83 -22.23
CA ARG A 647 22.96 -10.84 -22.74
C ARG A 647 23.97 -10.44 -21.67
N GLU A 648 23.56 -9.63 -20.71
CA GLU A 648 24.39 -9.13 -19.60
C GLU A 648 23.77 -9.50 -18.25
N PRO A 649 24.53 -9.48 -17.15
CA PRO A 649 24.00 -9.83 -15.83
C PRO A 649 22.88 -8.87 -15.40
N VAL A 650 21.73 -9.42 -15.00
CA VAL A 650 20.54 -8.65 -14.61
C VAL A 650 19.97 -9.18 -13.29
N ILE A 651 19.57 -8.27 -12.40
CA ILE A 651 18.86 -8.62 -11.15
C ILE A 651 17.41 -8.15 -11.19
N PHE A 652 16.49 -9.10 -10.94
CA PHE A 652 15.05 -8.87 -10.86
C PHE A 652 14.65 -8.67 -9.41
N ILE A 653 14.27 -7.44 -9.07
CA ILE A 653 13.88 -7.03 -7.72
C ILE A 653 12.35 -6.99 -7.61
N GLY A 654 11.82 -7.45 -6.48
CA GLY A 654 10.39 -7.33 -6.14
C GLY A 654 10.22 -6.67 -4.78
N ALA A 655 9.26 -5.75 -4.66
CA ALA A 655 9.05 -4.97 -3.43
C ALA A 655 7.56 -4.83 -3.06
N ASP A 656 7.21 -5.07 -1.78
CA ASP A 656 5.86 -4.93 -1.18
C ASP A 656 5.92 -4.25 0.19
N VAL A 657 4.85 -3.53 0.56
CA VAL A 657 4.66 -2.94 1.89
C VAL A 657 3.33 -3.34 2.52
N THR A 658 3.30 -4.54 3.11
CA THR A 658 2.13 -5.07 3.83
C THR A 658 1.80 -4.27 5.09
N HIS A 659 0.88 -3.31 4.94
CA HIS A 659 0.22 -2.57 6.00
C HIS A 659 -0.55 -3.47 7.00
N PRO A 660 -0.74 -3.03 8.27
CA PRO A 660 -1.57 -3.74 9.24
C PRO A 660 -3.09 -3.57 8.94
N PRO A 661 -3.96 -4.43 9.52
CA PRO A 661 -5.42 -4.39 9.29
C PRO A 661 -6.08 -3.05 9.61
N ALA A 662 -7.21 -2.77 8.95
CA ALA A 662 -7.95 -1.52 9.15
C ALA A 662 -8.43 -1.37 10.61
N GLY A 663 -8.05 -0.26 11.25
CA GLY A 663 -8.36 0.04 12.66
C GLY A 663 -7.19 -0.19 13.63
N ASP A 664 -6.22 -1.03 13.27
CA ASP A 664 -4.94 -1.14 13.97
C ASP A 664 -4.19 0.20 13.95
N ARG A 665 -3.31 0.42 14.94
CA ARG A 665 -2.52 1.65 15.15
C ARG A 665 -1.11 1.39 15.69
N SER A 666 -0.91 0.31 16.45
CA SER A 666 0.38 0.00 17.07
C SER A 666 1.22 -0.93 16.19
N LYS A 667 0.60 -1.87 15.46
CA LYS A 667 1.36 -2.78 14.61
C LYS A 667 1.99 -2.00 13.45
N PRO A 668 3.28 -2.20 13.15
CA PRO A 668 4.00 -1.43 12.13
C PRO A 668 3.64 -1.87 10.71
N SER A 669 4.05 -1.08 9.71
CA SER A 669 4.15 -1.57 8.33
C SER A 669 5.36 -2.51 8.21
N ILE A 670 5.28 -3.51 7.33
CA ILE A 670 6.41 -4.38 6.99
C ILE A 670 6.74 -4.12 5.53
N ALA A 671 7.98 -3.75 5.24
CA ALA A 671 8.52 -3.69 3.89
C ALA A 671 9.32 -4.95 3.62
N ALA A 672 9.15 -5.56 2.44
CA ALA A 672 9.92 -6.71 2.00
C ALA A 672 10.44 -6.49 0.59
N VAL A 673 11.71 -6.83 0.37
CA VAL A 673 12.37 -6.71 -0.93
C VAL A 673 13.09 -8.02 -1.24
N VAL A 674 12.84 -8.58 -2.42
CA VAL A 674 13.49 -9.79 -2.92
C VAL A 674 14.33 -9.46 -4.15
N GLY A 675 15.37 -10.25 -4.42
CA GLY A 675 16.19 -10.13 -5.63
C GLY A 675 16.50 -11.52 -6.19
N SER A 676 16.48 -11.68 -7.52
CA SER A 676 16.91 -12.92 -8.17
C SER A 676 18.38 -13.22 -7.84
N MET A 677 18.74 -14.50 -7.77
CA MET A 677 20.10 -14.97 -7.40
C MET A 677 20.74 -15.85 -8.49
N ASP A 678 20.08 -15.98 -9.65
CA ASP A 678 20.51 -16.74 -10.81
C ASP A 678 20.09 -16.04 -12.12
N ALA A 679 20.67 -16.47 -13.24
CA ALA A 679 20.35 -15.96 -14.58
C ALA A 679 19.09 -16.60 -15.22
N HIS A 680 18.44 -17.55 -14.55
CA HIS A 680 17.19 -18.20 -14.98
C HIS A 680 15.93 -17.53 -14.37
N PRO A 681 16.07 -16.30 -13.84
CA PRO A 681 15.55 -15.81 -12.56
C PRO A 681 14.53 -16.73 -11.88
N SER A 682 14.98 -17.91 -11.44
CA SER A 682 14.16 -18.93 -10.78
C SER A 682 14.17 -18.76 -9.26
N ARG A 683 15.33 -18.39 -8.69
CA ARG A 683 15.56 -18.34 -7.24
C ARG A 683 15.86 -16.92 -6.75
N TYR A 684 15.39 -16.62 -5.54
CA TYR A 684 15.32 -15.26 -5.00
C TYR A 684 15.73 -15.21 -3.53
N ALA A 685 16.71 -14.36 -3.23
CA ALA A 685 17.00 -13.93 -1.86
C ALA A 685 15.91 -12.97 -1.35
N ALA A 686 15.82 -12.80 -0.03
CA ALA A 686 14.85 -11.90 0.60
C ALA A 686 15.47 -11.08 1.73
N THR A 687 15.08 -9.81 1.78
CA THR A 687 15.31 -8.89 2.89
C THR A 687 13.96 -8.40 3.39
N VAL A 688 13.87 -8.10 4.69
CA VAL A 688 12.64 -7.61 5.32
C VAL A 688 12.99 -6.56 6.37
N ARG A 689 12.15 -5.54 6.50
CA ARG A 689 12.29 -4.43 7.45
C ARG A 689 10.94 -4.01 8.02
N ILE A 690 11.00 -3.39 9.20
CA ILE A 690 9.84 -2.87 9.91
C ILE A 690 9.89 -1.35 9.86
N GLN A 691 8.80 -0.73 9.42
CA GLN A 691 8.72 0.72 9.27
C GLN A 691 7.45 1.31 9.89
N MET A 692 7.44 2.64 10.01
CA MET A 692 6.38 3.39 10.67
C MET A 692 4.97 2.98 10.18
N HIS A 693 4.02 2.96 11.11
CA HIS A 693 2.64 2.54 10.86
C HIS A 693 2.01 3.25 9.65
N ARG A 694 1.71 2.49 8.59
CA ARG A 694 1.14 2.99 7.32
C ARG A 694 2.02 3.99 6.56
N HIS A 695 3.33 3.90 6.76
CA HIS A 695 4.28 4.41 5.79
C HIS A 695 4.30 3.48 4.57
N GLU A 696 4.21 4.06 3.36
CA GLU A 696 4.23 3.33 2.09
C GLU A 696 5.63 3.29 1.47
N VAL A 697 6.36 4.41 1.48
CA VAL A 697 7.76 4.46 0.99
C VAL A 697 8.64 3.51 1.81
N ILE A 698 9.48 2.71 1.15
CA ILE A 698 10.41 1.78 1.81
C ILE A 698 11.60 2.56 2.39
N ALA A 699 11.59 2.75 3.72
CA ALA A 699 12.53 3.64 4.40
C ALA A 699 14.00 3.15 4.39
N GLU A 700 14.21 1.83 4.31
CA GLU A 700 15.54 1.19 4.33
C GLU A 700 15.93 0.57 2.97
N LEU A 701 15.34 1.04 1.85
CA LEU A 701 15.53 0.39 0.55
C LEU A 701 17.02 0.30 0.14
N SER A 702 17.84 1.31 0.46
CA SER A 702 19.28 1.30 0.18
C SER A 702 20.02 0.12 0.83
N THR A 703 19.76 -0.15 2.12
CA THR A 703 20.41 -1.27 2.82
C THR A 703 19.89 -2.63 2.33
N MET A 704 18.59 -2.72 2.06
CA MET A 704 17.94 -3.91 1.52
C MET A 704 18.45 -4.27 0.11
N VAL A 705 18.63 -3.29 -0.78
CA VAL A 705 19.16 -3.50 -2.14
C VAL A 705 20.65 -3.80 -2.09
N ARG A 706 21.43 -3.12 -1.23
CA ARG A 706 22.85 -3.43 -1.00
C ARG A 706 23.05 -4.89 -0.55
N GLU A 707 22.23 -5.37 0.39
CA GLU A 707 22.23 -6.77 0.83
C GLU A 707 22.01 -7.73 -0.35
N LEU A 708 21.01 -7.49 -1.18
CA LEU A 708 20.70 -8.33 -2.35
C LEU A 708 21.79 -8.28 -3.44
N LEU A 709 22.40 -7.12 -3.71
CA LEU A 709 23.48 -6.98 -4.69
C LEU A 709 24.74 -7.74 -4.27
N ILE A 710 25.12 -7.67 -2.97
CA ILE A 710 26.23 -8.46 -2.42
C ILE A 710 25.94 -9.97 -2.54
N GLN A 711 24.69 -10.38 -2.32
CA GLN A 711 24.28 -11.77 -2.41
C GLN A 711 24.28 -12.27 -3.88
N PHE A 712 23.80 -11.46 -4.83
CA PHE A 712 23.87 -11.76 -6.26
C PHE A 712 25.32 -11.96 -6.72
N TYR A 713 26.24 -11.07 -6.32
CA TYR A 713 27.66 -11.20 -6.65
C TYR A 713 28.29 -12.47 -6.03
N LYS A 714 27.90 -12.85 -4.81
CA LYS A 714 28.36 -14.10 -4.19
C LYS A 714 27.86 -15.35 -4.92
N SER A 715 26.59 -15.36 -5.35
CA SER A 715 25.96 -16.51 -6.01
C SER A 715 26.33 -16.65 -7.49
N THR A 716 26.58 -15.55 -8.20
CA THR A 716 26.80 -15.55 -9.67
C THR A 716 28.23 -15.19 -10.09
N ARG A 717 29.00 -14.53 -9.22
CA ARG A 717 30.29 -13.86 -9.52
C ARG A 717 30.21 -12.70 -10.51
N PHE A 718 29.01 -12.26 -10.90
CA PHE A 718 28.79 -11.10 -11.76
C PHE A 718 28.21 -9.92 -10.98
N LYS A 719 28.56 -8.70 -11.39
CA LYS A 719 27.85 -7.47 -11.00
C LYS A 719 26.69 -7.24 -11.98
N PRO A 720 25.45 -6.96 -11.54
CA PRO A 720 24.36 -6.63 -12.47
C PRO A 720 24.69 -5.38 -13.31
N ALA A 721 24.56 -5.48 -14.63
CA ALA A 721 24.51 -4.31 -15.52
C ALA A 721 23.13 -3.63 -15.47
N ARG A 722 22.06 -4.41 -15.20
CA ARG A 722 20.66 -3.94 -15.12
C ARG A 722 19.99 -4.31 -13.80
N ILE A 723 19.17 -3.40 -13.29
CA ILE A 723 18.28 -3.60 -12.13
C ILE A 723 16.84 -3.38 -12.58
N ILE A 724 16.01 -4.42 -12.54
CA ILE A 724 14.59 -4.34 -12.95
C ILE A 724 13.72 -4.55 -11.70
N LEU A 725 13.04 -3.49 -11.26
CA LEU A 725 12.35 -3.42 -9.97
C LEU A 725 10.83 -3.38 -10.15
N TYR A 726 10.15 -4.43 -9.68
CA TYR A 726 8.68 -4.53 -9.64
C TYR A 726 8.12 -4.18 -8.24
N ARG A 727 7.40 -3.07 -8.14
CA ARG A 727 6.88 -2.51 -6.88
C ARG A 727 5.36 -2.68 -6.76
N ASP A 728 4.87 -3.62 -5.94
CA ASP A 728 3.43 -3.83 -5.72
C ASP A 728 2.85 -2.76 -4.76
N GLY A 729 1.55 -2.48 -4.93
CA GLY A 729 0.71 -1.82 -3.93
C GLY A 729 0.63 -0.28 -3.96
N VAL A 730 1.54 0.40 -4.65
CA VAL A 730 1.60 1.88 -4.69
C VAL A 730 0.41 2.47 -5.46
N SER A 731 -0.18 3.57 -4.96
CA SER A 731 -1.26 4.29 -5.64
C SER A 731 -0.75 5.48 -6.46
N GLU A 732 -1.47 5.82 -7.54
CA GLU A 732 -1.13 6.87 -8.52
C GLU A 732 -0.74 8.21 -7.86
N GLY A 733 -1.56 8.69 -6.92
CA GLY A 733 -1.30 9.91 -6.13
C GLY A 733 -0.14 9.82 -5.14
N GLN A 734 0.72 8.80 -5.26
CA GLN A 734 1.97 8.63 -4.52
C GLN A 734 3.17 8.33 -5.45
N PHE A 735 2.97 8.17 -6.77
CA PHE A 735 4.01 7.76 -7.72
C PHE A 735 5.28 8.62 -7.63
N ALA A 736 5.18 9.93 -7.85
CA ALA A 736 6.33 10.84 -7.78
C ALA A 736 7.04 10.83 -6.41
N HIS A 737 6.29 10.72 -5.30
CA HIS A 737 6.87 10.69 -3.95
C HIS A 737 7.59 9.36 -3.64
N VAL A 738 7.05 8.24 -4.12
CA VAL A 738 7.69 6.93 -3.99
C VAL A 738 8.91 6.86 -4.89
N LEU A 739 8.80 7.27 -6.16
CA LEU A 739 9.92 7.30 -7.11
C LEU A 739 11.11 8.10 -6.58
N ALA A 740 10.87 9.36 -6.17
CA ALA A 740 11.93 10.26 -5.73
C ALA A 740 12.74 9.75 -4.52
N HIS A 741 12.14 8.90 -3.67
CA HIS A 741 12.85 8.28 -2.55
C HIS A 741 13.40 6.90 -2.90
N GLU A 742 12.62 6.05 -3.58
CA GLU A 742 13.00 4.65 -3.83
C GLU A 742 14.04 4.52 -4.96
N LEU A 743 13.95 5.31 -6.05
CA LEU A 743 14.99 5.34 -7.11
C LEU A 743 16.33 5.84 -6.55
N MET A 744 16.31 6.93 -5.79
CA MET A 744 17.52 7.48 -5.16
C MET A 744 18.15 6.50 -4.17
N ALA A 745 17.34 5.73 -3.42
CA ALA A 745 17.85 4.69 -2.52
C ALA A 745 18.47 3.50 -3.28
N VAL A 746 17.96 3.12 -4.46
CA VAL A 746 18.60 2.10 -5.32
C VAL A 746 19.95 2.62 -5.85
N ARG A 747 20.01 3.87 -6.33
CA ARG A 747 21.27 4.49 -6.79
C ARG A 747 22.29 4.63 -5.66
N GLU A 748 21.85 5.03 -4.46
CA GLU A 748 22.69 5.09 -3.24
C GLU A 748 23.26 3.70 -2.87
N ALA A 749 22.46 2.64 -2.98
CA ALA A 749 22.93 1.27 -2.71
C ALA A 749 24.08 0.85 -3.63
N CYS A 750 24.02 1.25 -4.91
CA CYS A 750 25.03 0.95 -5.92
C CYS A 750 26.32 1.74 -5.67
N VAL A 751 26.23 3.07 -5.56
CA VAL A 751 27.38 3.96 -5.30
C VAL A 751 28.09 3.63 -3.98
N ARG A 752 27.36 3.15 -2.96
CA ARG A 752 27.95 2.70 -1.68
C ARG A 752 28.66 1.34 -1.76
N LEU A 753 28.47 0.56 -2.81
CA LEU A 753 29.26 -0.65 -3.06
C LEU A 753 30.55 -0.30 -3.80
N GLU A 754 30.45 0.58 -4.80
CA GLU A 754 31.56 1.07 -5.60
C GLU A 754 31.15 2.42 -6.24
N ALA A 755 32.00 3.44 -6.14
CA ALA A 755 31.64 4.81 -6.55
C ALA A 755 31.28 4.95 -8.04
N SER A 756 31.91 4.14 -8.90
CA SER A 756 31.68 4.05 -10.35
C SER A 756 30.47 3.19 -10.75
N TYR A 757 29.88 2.43 -9.84
CA TYR A 757 28.89 1.42 -10.19
C TYR A 757 27.49 2.03 -10.35
N GLN A 758 27.13 2.28 -11.62
CA GLN A 758 25.85 2.89 -12.04
C GLN A 758 25.13 1.96 -13.04
N PRO A 759 24.48 0.89 -12.57
CA PRO A 759 23.69 0.00 -13.44
C PRO A 759 22.38 0.67 -13.89
N GLY A 760 21.88 0.29 -15.08
CA GLY A 760 20.63 0.82 -15.61
C GLY A 760 19.42 0.33 -14.81
N ILE A 761 18.60 1.24 -14.28
CA ILE A 761 17.43 0.92 -13.46
C ILE A 761 16.13 1.06 -14.27
N THR A 762 15.29 0.03 -14.23
CA THR A 762 13.88 0.11 -14.69
C THR A 762 12.96 -0.03 -13.48
N PHE A 763 12.13 0.98 -13.20
CA PHE A 763 11.23 1.03 -12.05
C PHE A 763 9.77 0.86 -12.50
N ILE A 764 9.15 -0.26 -12.13
CA ILE A 764 7.84 -0.68 -12.63
C ILE A 764 6.88 -0.83 -11.43
N VAL A 765 5.88 0.03 -11.33
CA VAL A 765 4.80 -0.16 -10.35
C VAL A 765 3.82 -1.20 -10.86
N VAL A 766 3.46 -2.14 -9.99
CA VAL A 766 2.47 -3.20 -10.24
C VAL A 766 1.22 -2.93 -9.41
N GLN A 767 0.06 -2.92 -10.06
CA GLN A 767 -1.22 -2.65 -9.44
C GLN A 767 -2.24 -3.75 -9.76
N LYS A 768 -2.45 -4.67 -8.82
CA LYS A 768 -3.50 -5.71 -8.88
C LYS A 768 -4.85 -5.27 -8.27
N ARG A 769 -4.92 -4.08 -7.68
CA ARG A 769 -6.06 -3.59 -6.86
C ARG A 769 -6.74 -2.34 -7.44
N HIS A 770 -7.17 -2.46 -8.70
CA HIS A 770 -7.83 -1.43 -9.51
C HIS A 770 -9.21 -1.92 -9.99
N HIS A 771 -9.97 -1.05 -10.66
CA HIS A 771 -11.35 -1.30 -11.07
C HIS A 771 -11.53 -1.62 -12.58
N THR A 772 -10.49 -1.47 -13.40
CA THR A 772 -10.45 -1.96 -14.79
C THR A 772 -10.78 -3.45 -14.88
N ARG A 773 -11.73 -3.79 -15.74
CA ARG A 773 -12.11 -5.15 -16.17
C ARG A 773 -12.08 -5.18 -17.69
N LEU A 774 -11.67 -6.32 -18.21
CA LEU A 774 -11.63 -6.61 -19.64
C LEU A 774 -12.45 -7.87 -19.89
N PHE A 775 -13.33 -7.81 -20.89
CA PHE A 775 -14.24 -8.86 -21.30
C PHE A 775 -14.00 -9.17 -22.78
N CYS A 776 -14.19 -10.41 -23.23
CA CYS A 776 -14.14 -10.72 -24.66
C CYS A 776 -15.32 -10.06 -25.38
N ALA A 777 -15.11 -9.46 -26.54
CA ALA A 777 -16.21 -9.11 -27.43
C ALA A 777 -16.86 -10.39 -27.99
N ASP A 778 -16.02 -11.27 -28.54
CA ASP A 778 -16.44 -12.55 -29.11
C ASP A 778 -16.64 -13.62 -28.04
N LYS A 779 -17.79 -14.31 -28.06
CA LYS A 779 -18.07 -15.45 -27.16
C LYS A 779 -17.08 -16.61 -27.34
N LYS A 780 -16.53 -16.78 -28.55
CA LYS A 780 -15.57 -17.85 -28.88
C LYS A 780 -14.21 -17.71 -28.16
N GLU A 781 -13.86 -16.50 -27.71
CA GLU A 781 -12.62 -16.20 -26.99
C GLU A 781 -12.73 -16.44 -25.47
N GLN A 782 -13.91 -16.81 -24.97
CA GLN A 782 -14.18 -16.91 -23.53
C GLN A 782 -13.59 -18.20 -22.95
N CYS A 783 -12.60 -18.06 -22.07
CA CYS A 783 -11.85 -19.16 -21.49
C CYS A 783 -12.48 -19.70 -20.19
N GLY A 784 -12.85 -20.98 -20.22
CA GLY A 784 -13.34 -21.75 -19.08
C GLY A 784 -14.74 -21.38 -18.57
N LYS A 785 -15.23 -22.09 -17.56
CA LYS A 785 -16.57 -21.92 -16.97
C LYS A 785 -16.87 -20.50 -16.43
N SER A 786 -15.83 -19.69 -16.23
CA SER A 786 -15.91 -18.30 -15.77
C SER A 786 -16.07 -17.28 -16.91
N GLY A 787 -15.87 -17.69 -18.17
CA GLY A 787 -16.03 -16.87 -19.38
C GLY A 787 -14.99 -15.75 -19.55
N ASN A 788 -13.77 -15.90 -19.00
CA ASN A 788 -12.78 -14.83 -18.95
C ASN A 788 -11.95 -14.68 -20.24
N ILE A 789 -11.28 -13.53 -20.36
CA ILE A 789 -10.19 -13.33 -21.33
C ILE A 789 -9.06 -14.38 -21.15
N PRO A 790 -8.36 -14.77 -22.23
CA PRO A 790 -7.24 -15.70 -22.15
C PRO A 790 -6.04 -15.11 -21.38
N PRO A 791 -5.22 -15.96 -20.71
CA PRO A 791 -3.95 -15.52 -20.15
C PRO A 791 -2.99 -15.06 -21.24
N GLY A 792 -2.24 -13.99 -20.97
CA GLY A 792 -1.41 -13.30 -21.94
C GLY A 792 -2.12 -12.14 -22.65
N THR A 793 -3.43 -11.97 -22.44
CA THR A 793 -4.17 -10.78 -22.92
C THR A 793 -3.56 -9.51 -22.34
N THR A 794 -3.08 -8.65 -23.23
CA THR A 794 -2.34 -7.42 -22.97
C THR A 794 -3.02 -6.25 -23.69
N VAL A 795 -3.07 -5.10 -23.03
CA VAL A 795 -3.68 -3.86 -23.53
C VAL A 795 -2.80 -2.69 -23.14
N ASP A 796 -2.17 -2.09 -24.14
CA ASP A 796 -1.34 -0.88 -24.06
C ASP A 796 -1.95 0.33 -24.80
N VAL A 797 -3.15 0.17 -25.36
CA VAL A 797 -3.88 1.19 -26.15
C VAL A 797 -5.25 1.55 -25.55
N ALA A 798 -5.77 2.71 -25.95
CA ALA A 798 -7.13 3.26 -25.73
C ALA A 798 -7.57 3.54 -24.28
N ILE A 799 -7.31 2.65 -23.32
CA ILE A 799 -7.69 2.81 -21.90
C ILE A 799 -6.50 3.06 -20.96
N THR A 800 -5.29 3.06 -21.54
CA THR A 800 -3.99 3.41 -20.97
C THR A 800 -3.76 4.91 -20.95
N HIS A 801 -2.76 5.36 -20.19
CA HIS A 801 -2.39 6.76 -20.04
C HIS A 801 -1.97 7.40 -21.39
N PRO A 802 -2.36 8.66 -21.69
CA PRO A 802 -2.10 9.26 -22.99
C PRO A 802 -0.62 9.41 -23.36
N THR A 803 0.27 9.66 -22.40
CA THR A 803 1.70 9.95 -22.64
C THR A 803 2.65 8.99 -21.91
N GLU A 804 2.55 8.89 -20.58
CA GLU A 804 3.32 7.96 -19.73
C GLU A 804 3.23 6.47 -20.17
N TYR A 805 4.27 5.68 -19.88
CA TYR A 805 4.41 4.29 -20.30
C TYR A 805 3.70 3.29 -19.35
N ASP A 806 2.44 2.97 -19.63
CA ASP A 806 1.63 1.99 -18.89
C ASP A 806 0.99 0.90 -19.77
N PHE A 807 0.68 -0.27 -19.17
CA PHE A 807 -0.06 -1.35 -19.83
C PHE A 807 -0.82 -2.24 -18.83
N TYR A 808 -1.87 -2.90 -19.31
CA TYR A 808 -2.59 -3.97 -18.59
C TYR A 808 -2.16 -5.32 -19.14
N LEU A 809 -1.82 -6.28 -18.27
CA LEU A 809 -1.53 -7.67 -18.65
C LEU A 809 -2.31 -8.64 -17.74
N CYS A 810 -3.24 -9.38 -18.34
CA CYS A 810 -3.92 -10.51 -17.71
C CYS A 810 -3.07 -11.78 -17.88
N SER A 811 -1.99 -11.91 -17.12
CA SER A 811 -1.07 -13.06 -17.23
C SER A 811 -1.67 -14.41 -16.83
N HIS A 812 -2.86 -14.48 -16.22
CA HIS A 812 -3.37 -15.66 -15.51
C HIS A 812 -4.76 -16.08 -15.97
N ALA A 813 -5.03 -17.39 -15.97
CA ALA A 813 -6.35 -17.93 -16.27
C ALA A 813 -7.34 -17.68 -15.12
N GLY A 814 -8.48 -17.06 -15.42
CA GLY A 814 -9.54 -16.76 -14.46
C GLY A 814 -10.32 -18.01 -14.04
N ILE A 815 -9.92 -18.69 -12.97
CA ILE A 815 -10.58 -19.92 -12.50
C ILE A 815 -12.01 -19.65 -12.01
N GLN A 816 -12.22 -18.54 -11.29
CA GLN A 816 -13.49 -18.17 -10.68
C GLN A 816 -13.61 -16.64 -10.67
N GLY A 817 -14.83 -16.12 -10.87
CA GLY A 817 -15.08 -14.69 -10.90
C GLY A 817 -14.71 -14.05 -12.24
N THR A 818 -14.60 -12.73 -12.25
CA THR A 818 -13.94 -11.96 -13.32
C THR A 818 -12.48 -11.72 -12.94
N SER A 819 -11.57 -11.97 -13.88
CA SER A 819 -10.13 -11.71 -13.74
C SER A 819 -9.84 -10.23 -13.49
N ARG A 820 -8.67 -9.96 -12.90
CA ARG A 820 -8.12 -8.60 -12.75
C ARG A 820 -6.84 -8.52 -13.60
N PRO A 821 -6.88 -7.88 -14.78
CA PRO A 821 -5.67 -7.70 -15.59
C PRO A 821 -4.74 -6.75 -14.83
N SER A 822 -3.58 -7.24 -14.38
CA SER A 822 -2.70 -6.40 -13.55
C SER A 822 -2.19 -5.22 -14.37
N HIS A 823 -2.22 -4.05 -13.75
CA HIS A 823 -1.73 -2.82 -14.36
C HIS A 823 -0.25 -2.64 -14.03
N TYR A 824 0.55 -2.30 -15.03
CA TYR A 824 1.98 -2.06 -14.95
C TYR A 824 2.24 -0.64 -15.46
N HIS A 825 3.00 0.14 -14.69
CA HIS A 825 3.29 1.52 -15.01
C HIS A 825 4.77 1.78 -14.76
N VAL A 826 5.50 2.19 -15.81
CA VAL A 826 6.94 2.43 -15.76
C VAL A 826 7.16 3.86 -15.29
N LEU A 827 7.77 4.02 -14.12
CA LEU A 827 8.06 5.33 -13.52
C LEU A 827 9.49 5.80 -13.80
N TRP A 828 10.37 4.91 -14.25
CA TRP A 828 11.73 5.23 -14.65
C TRP A 828 12.30 4.11 -15.52
N ASP A 829 13.09 4.44 -16.54
CA ASP A 829 13.80 3.43 -17.33
C ASP A 829 15.12 3.94 -17.94
N ASP A 830 16.24 3.59 -17.29
CA ASP A 830 17.58 3.78 -17.86
C ASP A 830 17.94 2.72 -18.93
N ASN A 831 17.09 1.70 -19.15
CA ASN A 831 17.39 0.57 -20.06
C ASN A 831 16.71 0.67 -21.44
N HIS A 832 15.86 1.68 -21.65
CA HIS A 832 15.18 1.98 -22.93
C HIS A 832 14.42 0.78 -23.55
N PHE A 833 13.59 0.13 -22.74
CA PHE A 833 12.75 -1.00 -23.16
C PHE A 833 11.73 -0.62 -24.24
N SER A 834 11.54 -1.49 -25.24
CA SER A 834 10.33 -1.46 -26.08
C SER A 834 9.11 -2.06 -25.37
N ALA A 835 7.91 -1.68 -25.82
CA ALA A 835 6.62 -2.21 -25.36
C ALA A 835 6.58 -3.74 -25.37
N ASP A 836 6.94 -4.38 -26.48
CA ASP A 836 6.90 -5.84 -26.57
C ASP A 836 7.92 -6.53 -25.67
N GLU A 837 9.17 -6.05 -25.61
CA GLU A 837 10.20 -6.66 -24.75
C GLU A 837 9.78 -6.63 -23.26
N LEU A 838 9.28 -5.49 -22.78
CA LEU A 838 8.89 -5.35 -21.38
C LEU A 838 7.61 -6.12 -21.04
N GLN A 839 6.64 -6.14 -21.95
CA GLN A 839 5.39 -6.89 -21.79
C GLN A 839 5.66 -8.41 -21.83
N ALA A 840 6.47 -8.87 -22.79
CA ALA A 840 6.92 -10.25 -22.87
C ALA A 840 7.71 -10.66 -21.63
N LEU A 841 8.73 -9.88 -21.21
CA LEU A 841 9.51 -10.12 -20.00
C LEU A 841 8.62 -10.24 -18.75
N THR A 842 7.69 -9.30 -18.58
CA THR A 842 6.74 -9.30 -17.47
C THR A 842 5.86 -10.55 -17.49
N TYR A 843 5.39 -10.99 -18.65
CA TYR A 843 4.63 -12.22 -18.81
C TYR A 843 5.47 -13.49 -18.57
N GLN A 844 6.74 -13.50 -18.97
CA GLN A 844 7.67 -14.61 -18.68
C GLN A 844 7.92 -14.75 -17.17
N LEU A 845 8.11 -13.65 -16.45
CA LEU A 845 8.26 -13.64 -14.99
C LEU A 845 6.98 -14.03 -14.24
N CYS A 846 5.81 -14.04 -14.89
CA CYS A 846 4.60 -14.65 -14.32
C CYS A 846 4.63 -16.19 -14.33
N HIS A 847 5.53 -16.82 -15.09
CA HIS A 847 5.65 -18.28 -15.18
C HIS A 847 6.71 -18.88 -14.24
N THR A 848 7.68 -18.09 -13.75
CA THR A 848 8.76 -18.54 -12.84
C THR A 848 8.33 -18.71 -11.37
N TYR A 849 7.04 -18.62 -11.07
CA TYR A 849 6.53 -18.73 -9.69
C TYR A 849 6.46 -20.20 -9.22
N VAL A 850 7.53 -20.65 -8.57
CA VAL A 850 7.86 -22.05 -8.24
C VAL A 850 6.82 -22.86 -7.44
N ARG A 851 5.74 -22.24 -6.95
CA ARG A 851 4.75 -22.88 -6.05
C ARG A 851 3.57 -23.56 -6.77
N CYS A 852 3.41 -23.38 -8.08
CA CYS A 852 2.41 -24.08 -8.88
C CYS A 852 2.81 -24.07 -10.37
N THR A 853 2.36 -25.07 -11.12
CA THR A 853 2.54 -25.16 -12.58
C THR A 853 1.51 -24.29 -13.33
N ARG A 854 1.44 -23.00 -12.98
CA ARG A 854 0.49 -22.03 -13.54
C ARG A 854 1.11 -20.64 -13.63
N SER A 855 0.78 -19.91 -14.68
CA SER A 855 1.06 -18.48 -14.74
C SER A 855 0.27 -17.74 -13.67
N VAL A 856 0.96 -16.92 -12.87
CA VAL A 856 0.36 -16.11 -11.79
C VAL A 856 0.11 -14.68 -12.23
N SER A 857 -0.84 -14.01 -11.57
CA SER A 857 -1.36 -12.68 -11.96
C SER A 857 -0.36 -11.51 -11.95
N ILE A 858 0.80 -11.69 -11.34
CA ILE A 858 1.87 -10.69 -11.18
C ILE A 858 3.22 -11.42 -11.26
N PRO A 859 4.34 -10.75 -11.58
CA PRO A 859 5.66 -11.38 -11.65
C PRO A 859 6.02 -12.09 -10.35
N ALA A 860 6.74 -13.20 -10.46
CA ALA A 860 7.28 -13.96 -9.34
C ALA A 860 7.98 -13.08 -8.28
N PRO A 861 8.88 -12.12 -8.62
CA PRO A 861 9.51 -11.23 -7.61
C PRO A 861 8.49 -10.48 -6.75
N ALA A 862 7.51 -9.80 -7.36
CA ALA A 862 6.45 -9.09 -6.61
C ALA A 862 5.63 -10.04 -5.73
N TYR A 863 5.31 -11.25 -6.24
CA TYR A 863 4.63 -12.28 -5.46
C TYR A 863 5.46 -12.76 -4.27
N TYR A 864 6.78 -12.92 -4.42
CA TYR A 864 7.67 -13.34 -3.34
C TYR A 864 7.83 -12.25 -2.28
N ALA A 865 7.96 -10.96 -2.64
CA ALA A 865 8.00 -9.84 -1.70
C ALA A 865 6.77 -9.84 -0.76
N HIS A 866 5.56 -9.93 -1.36
CA HIS A 866 4.31 -10.07 -0.61
C HIS A 866 4.31 -11.31 0.30
N LEU A 867 4.86 -12.46 -0.13
CA LEU A 867 4.98 -13.66 0.71
C LEU A 867 5.98 -13.51 1.87
N VAL A 868 7.03 -12.70 1.72
CA VAL A 868 8.01 -12.38 2.76
C VAL A 868 7.41 -11.42 3.79
N ALA A 869 6.73 -10.35 3.34
CA ALA A 869 6.05 -9.42 4.24
C ALA A 869 4.94 -10.12 5.07
N PHE A 870 4.20 -11.05 4.45
CA PHE A 870 3.26 -11.92 5.16
C PHE A 870 3.95 -12.93 6.10
N ARG A 871 5.17 -13.39 5.82
CA ARG A 871 5.93 -14.26 6.76
C ARG A 871 6.33 -13.50 8.00
N ALA A 872 6.97 -12.35 7.84
CA ALA A 872 7.37 -11.50 8.96
C ALA A 872 6.16 -11.09 9.84
N ARG A 873 4.96 -10.95 9.25
CA ARG A 873 3.73 -10.73 10.02
C ARG A 873 3.33 -11.91 10.93
N TYR A 874 3.76 -13.15 10.63
CA TYR A 874 3.62 -14.30 11.54
C TYR A 874 4.72 -14.33 12.60
N HIS A 875 5.95 -13.89 12.28
CA HIS A 875 7.03 -13.77 13.27
C HIS A 875 6.74 -12.70 14.33
N LEU A 876 6.02 -11.63 13.96
CA LEU A 876 5.47 -10.60 14.85
C LEU A 876 4.17 -11.00 15.58
N ILE A 877 3.94 -12.30 15.79
CA ILE A 877 2.91 -12.79 16.70
C ILE A 877 3.60 -13.10 18.03
N GLU A 878 3.76 -12.06 18.83
CA GLU A 878 4.16 -12.15 20.23
C GLU A 878 3.19 -13.09 21.00
N ARG A 879 3.70 -13.80 22.00
CA ARG A 879 2.84 -14.28 23.09
C ARG A 879 2.22 -13.04 23.73
N GLU A 880 0.90 -12.94 23.85
CA GLU A 880 0.31 -11.99 24.80
C GLU A 880 0.79 -12.46 26.18
N PRO A 881 1.57 -11.65 26.94
CA PRO A 881 2.00 -12.06 28.27
C PRO A 881 0.76 -12.18 29.15
N GLU A 882 0.62 -13.30 29.86
CA GLU A 882 -0.51 -13.50 30.77
C GLU A 882 -0.46 -12.42 31.86
N SER A 883 -1.50 -11.59 31.90
CA SER A 883 -1.48 -10.33 32.63
C SER A 883 -1.78 -10.55 34.12
N ASN A 884 -0.86 -11.19 34.82
CA ASN A 884 -0.85 -11.23 36.27
C ASN A 884 0.03 -10.10 36.85
N GLU A 885 -0.59 -9.37 37.76
CA GLU A 885 -0.02 -8.41 38.72
C GLU A 885 0.63 -7.14 38.15
N GLY A 886 0.59 -6.08 38.97
CA GLY A 886 0.77 -4.70 38.53
C GLY A 886 2.10 -4.10 38.94
N SER A 887 2.65 -3.24 38.10
CA SER A 887 3.74 -2.32 38.46
C SER A 887 3.47 -0.92 37.90
N HIS A 888 3.96 0.09 38.61
CA HIS A 888 3.54 1.49 38.41
C HIS A 888 4.11 2.11 37.13
N GLN A 889 3.30 2.93 36.45
CA GLN A 889 3.75 3.74 35.31
C GLN A 889 4.71 4.85 35.75
N SER A 890 6.02 4.58 35.71
CA SER A 890 7.04 5.63 35.70
C SER A 890 7.18 6.19 34.28
N SER A 891 7.27 7.51 34.15
CA SER A 891 7.19 8.23 32.88
C SER A 891 8.57 8.61 32.35
N ASN A 892 9.06 7.91 31.32
CA ASN A 892 10.27 8.28 30.57
C ASN A 892 10.13 7.97 29.07
N GLY A 893 10.84 8.75 28.24
CA GLY A 893 10.55 8.93 26.80
C GLY A 893 11.18 7.95 25.81
N ASP A 894 11.90 6.92 26.26
CA ASP A 894 12.71 6.05 25.38
C ASP A 894 12.03 4.74 24.90
N SER A 895 10.83 4.43 25.39
CA SER A 895 10.15 3.14 25.16
C SER A 895 9.94 2.77 23.68
N ASN A 896 9.64 3.76 22.82
CA ASN A 896 9.46 3.53 21.38
C ASN A 896 10.74 3.00 20.69
N GLY A 897 11.92 3.43 21.13
CA GLY A 897 13.19 3.00 20.51
C GLY A 897 13.50 1.54 20.82
N GLN A 898 13.36 1.14 22.08
CA GLN A 898 13.55 -0.24 22.51
C GLN A 898 12.53 -1.19 21.86
N GLN A 899 11.26 -0.79 21.78
CA GLN A 899 10.22 -1.57 21.12
C GLN A 899 10.51 -1.77 19.61
N GLN A 900 11.01 -0.74 18.92
CA GLN A 900 11.38 -0.88 17.50
C GLN A 900 12.53 -1.88 17.30
N VAL A 901 13.53 -1.90 18.19
CA VAL A 901 14.67 -2.85 18.13
C VAL A 901 14.23 -4.30 18.44
N GLN A 902 13.32 -4.49 19.40
CA GLN A 902 12.73 -5.80 19.69
C GLN A 902 11.95 -6.34 18.48
N LEU A 903 11.09 -5.49 17.90
CA LEU A 903 10.32 -5.83 16.70
C LEU A 903 11.22 -6.16 15.51
N SER A 904 12.29 -5.38 15.25
CA SER A 904 13.20 -5.66 14.14
C SER A 904 13.94 -6.99 14.34
N ARG A 905 14.42 -7.28 15.56
CA ARG A 905 15.04 -8.58 15.89
C ARG A 905 14.07 -9.75 15.67
N ALA A 906 12.78 -9.57 15.92
CA ALA A 906 11.78 -10.62 15.75
C ALA A 906 11.53 -11.02 14.27
N VAL A 907 11.86 -10.16 13.29
CA VAL A 907 11.75 -10.49 11.85
C VAL A 907 13.09 -10.83 11.19
N THR A 908 14.21 -10.68 11.90
CA THR A 908 15.52 -11.15 11.44
C THR A 908 15.51 -12.68 11.39
N VAL A 909 15.73 -13.25 10.20
CA VAL A 909 15.88 -14.70 10.01
C VAL A 909 17.25 -15.19 10.48
N HIS A 910 17.35 -16.46 10.88
CA HIS A 910 18.61 -17.10 11.25
C HIS A 910 19.59 -17.06 10.05
N PRO A 911 20.92 -16.98 10.21
CA PRO A 911 21.88 -17.03 9.10
C PRO A 911 21.64 -18.23 8.17
N ASP A 912 21.47 -19.45 8.69
CA ASP A 912 21.12 -20.64 7.91
C ASP A 912 19.77 -20.49 7.17
N SER A 913 18.82 -19.68 7.67
CA SER A 913 17.52 -19.43 7.03
C SER A 913 17.54 -18.29 6.02
N ALA A 914 18.37 -17.27 6.22
CA ALA A 914 18.77 -16.37 5.14
C ALA A 914 19.42 -17.21 4.03
N GLN A 915 20.37 -18.08 4.40
CA GLN A 915 20.97 -19.05 3.49
C GLN A 915 19.93 -19.98 2.86
N VAL A 916 18.89 -20.49 3.53
CA VAL A 916 17.85 -21.33 2.88
C VAL A 916 17.01 -20.57 1.85
N ILE A 917 16.76 -19.28 2.04
CA ILE A 917 16.17 -18.44 0.99
C ILE A 917 17.18 -18.20 -0.16
N LEU A 918 18.48 -18.17 0.16
CA LEU A 918 19.59 -18.06 -0.80
C LEU A 918 20.06 -19.39 -1.44
N SER A 919 19.81 -20.58 -0.89
CA SER A 919 20.75 -21.75 -0.89
C SER A 919 21.00 -22.38 -2.26
N LEU A 920 21.69 -21.66 -3.12
CA LEU A 920 22.15 -22.05 -4.44
C LEU A 920 23.65 -22.23 -4.31
N TYR A 921 24.14 -23.37 -4.80
CA TYR A 921 25.46 -23.91 -4.50
C TYR A 921 25.66 -24.38 -3.05
N ASN A 922 25.79 -25.70 -2.89
CA ASN A 922 26.78 -26.25 -1.97
C ASN A 922 27.20 -27.66 -2.43
N GLU A 923 27.91 -27.72 -3.55
CA GLU A 923 28.70 -28.87 -3.97
C GLU A 923 30.02 -28.35 -4.57
N VAL A 924 31.07 -29.17 -4.60
CA VAL A 924 32.47 -28.74 -4.90
C VAL A 924 33.06 -27.71 -3.90
N THR A 925 32.89 -27.93 -2.59
CA THR A 925 33.85 -27.42 -1.58
C THR A 925 33.95 -28.34 -0.35
N LYS A 926 34.20 -29.64 -0.59
CA LYS A 926 34.46 -30.62 0.48
C LYS A 926 35.80 -31.37 0.38
N THR A 927 36.68 -30.93 -0.52
CA THR A 927 37.97 -31.60 -0.81
C THR A 927 39.16 -30.62 -0.91
N THR A 928 38.99 -29.36 -0.49
CA THR A 928 40.01 -28.29 -0.63
C THR A 928 40.35 -27.54 0.65
N ASN A 929 39.80 -27.95 1.81
CA ASN A 929 40.19 -27.41 3.13
C ASN A 929 41.53 -27.99 3.67
N ASN A 930 42.37 -28.54 2.80
CA ASN A 930 43.72 -29.02 3.14
C ASN A 930 44.77 -28.63 2.07
N LEU A 931 44.45 -27.67 1.19
CA LEU A 931 45.28 -27.26 0.06
C LEU A 931 45.08 -25.76 -0.30
N PHE A 932 44.96 -24.92 0.73
CA PHE A 932 44.95 -23.46 0.61
C PHE A 932 46.01 -22.77 1.52
N GLY A 933 47.05 -23.52 1.85
CA GLY A 933 48.41 -23.00 1.97
C GLY A 933 49.24 -23.57 0.81
N ILE A 934 50.35 -22.91 0.47
CA ILE A 934 51.14 -23.11 -0.77
C ILE A 934 50.46 -22.45 -2.00
N PHE A 935 51.28 -21.95 -2.93
CA PHE A 935 50.93 -21.20 -4.14
C PHE A 935 50.24 -19.83 -3.97
N LEU A 936 51.02 -18.85 -3.52
CA LEU A 936 51.23 -17.60 -4.28
C LEU A 936 52.45 -16.80 -3.73
N HIS A 937 53.67 -17.17 -4.14
CA HIS A 937 54.77 -16.20 -4.33
C HIS A 937 56.00 -16.81 -5.04
N HIS A 938 56.25 -16.34 -6.27
CA HIS A 938 57.49 -16.38 -7.06
C HIS A 938 57.21 -15.45 -8.26
N SER A 939 58.00 -14.43 -8.62
CA SER A 939 59.23 -13.85 -8.04
C SER A 939 59.03 -12.31 -7.99
N VAL A 940 59.88 -11.42 -7.47
CA VAL A 940 61.34 -11.25 -7.62
C VAL A 940 61.96 -10.62 -6.36
N SER A 941 63.21 -11.00 -6.08
CA SER A 941 64.15 -10.62 -5.01
C SER A 941 64.16 -9.18 -4.45
N PHE A 942 64.37 -9.05 -3.13
CA PHE A 942 65.74 -8.89 -2.56
C PHE A 942 65.82 -9.42 -1.11
N SER A 943 66.99 -9.35 -0.46
CA SER A 943 67.48 -10.35 0.53
C SER A 943 67.92 -9.72 1.90
N PRO A 944 68.47 -10.44 2.92
CA PRO A 944 67.95 -10.30 4.31
C PRO A 944 69.00 -10.10 5.44
N PHE A 945 68.51 -9.83 6.67
CA PHE A 945 69.12 -10.21 7.96
C PHE A 945 67.96 -10.54 8.95
N SER A 946 67.87 -11.73 9.57
CA SER A 946 68.51 -12.17 10.84
C SER A 946 67.92 -11.48 12.11
N LEU A 947 67.66 -12.16 13.24
CA LEU A 947 67.84 -13.58 13.62
C LEU A 947 67.06 -13.95 14.92
N PHE A 948 66.64 -15.22 15.09
CA PHE A 948 66.45 -15.96 16.38
C PHE A 948 65.33 -15.54 17.39
N VAL A 949 64.82 -16.37 18.35
CA VAL A 949 64.64 -17.86 18.46
C VAL A 949 63.81 -18.23 19.73
N MET A 950 62.94 -19.26 19.65
CA MET A 950 62.50 -20.22 20.72
C MET A 950 61.89 -19.69 22.07
N THR A 951 61.20 -20.45 22.95
CA THR A 951 60.44 -21.75 22.92
C THR A 951 59.53 -21.86 24.16
N THR A 952 58.40 -22.61 24.02
CA THR A 952 57.72 -23.43 25.05
C THR A 952 57.26 -22.71 26.36
N SER A 953 56.54 -23.31 27.33
CA SER A 953 56.14 -24.70 27.57
C SER A 953 54.77 -24.86 28.28
N ASP A 954 54.25 -26.09 28.22
CA ASP A 954 53.50 -26.81 29.28
C ASP A 954 52.02 -26.53 29.61
N VAL A 955 51.46 -27.54 30.30
CA VAL A 955 50.05 -27.92 30.42
C VAL A 955 49.83 -28.58 31.79
N THR A 956 48.69 -28.35 32.46
CA THR A 956 48.10 -29.33 33.41
C THR A 956 46.61 -29.10 33.62
N PHE A 957 45.94 -30.03 34.32
CA PHE A 957 44.48 -30.24 34.34
C PHE A 957 43.91 -30.28 35.79
N LEU A 958 42.60 -30.54 35.88
CA LEU A 958 41.80 -31.04 37.02
C LEU A 958 41.09 -29.95 37.87
N THR A 959 39.75 -29.89 37.81
CA THR A 959 38.73 -30.31 38.83
C THR A 959 38.44 -29.21 39.88
N ASP A 960 37.25 -29.06 40.46
CA ASP A 960 36.20 -30.05 40.76
C ASP A 960 34.75 -29.47 40.66
N SER A 961 33.80 -30.03 41.42
CA SER A 961 32.35 -30.13 41.09
C SER A 961 31.38 -29.31 41.96
N ASP A 962 30.08 -29.63 41.85
CA ASP A 962 28.88 -28.91 42.30
C ASP A 962 28.66 -28.73 43.83
N ASP A 963 27.72 -27.82 44.18
CA ASP A 963 26.66 -27.91 45.22
C ASP A 963 26.25 -26.51 45.76
N GLU A 964 25.18 -26.36 46.54
CA GLU A 964 23.74 -26.42 46.21
C GLU A 964 22.98 -25.59 47.30
N ILE A 965 21.66 -25.36 47.16
CA ILE A 965 20.71 -25.05 48.28
C ILE A 965 20.89 -23.70 49.04
N THR A 966 19.94 -23.15 49.83
CA THR A 966 18.51 -22.79 49.60
C THR A 966 18.07 -21.75 50.66
N ILE A 967 17.30 -20.73 50.23
CA ILE A 967 16.31 -19.89 50.95
C ILE A 967 16.33 -19.85 52.51
N MET A 968 16.39 -18.63 53.09
CA MET A 968 15.38 -18.15 54.07
C MET A 968 15.35 -16.61 54.23
N ASN A 969 14.20 -16.08 54.68
CA ASN A 969 13.92 -14.64 54.84
C ASN A 969 13.90 -14.23 56.32
N ASN A 970 14.19 -12.96 56.64
CA ASN A 970 13.20 -11.98 57.16
C ASN A 970 13.82 -10.69 57.73
N SER A 971 12.99 -9.63 57.83
CA SER A 971 12.88 -8.58 58.88
C SER A 971 14.12 -7.94 59.55
N GLU A 972 14.13 -6.66 59.95
CA GLU A 972 13.39 -5.45 59.53
C GLU A 972 13.99 -4.20 60.24
N SER A 973 13.69 -2.99 59.73
CA SER A 973 13.52 -1.75 60.52
C SER A 973 14.74 -0.85 60.94
N LEU A 974 14.52 0.46 60.69
CA LEU A 974 14.81 1.65 61.54
C LEU A 974 16.24 2.17 61.87
N ARG A 975 16.55 3.34 61.25
CA ARG A 975 17.16 4.59 61.81
C ARG A 975 18.62 4.50 62.37
N SER A 976 19.52 5.48 62.16
CA SER A 976 19.30 6.94 62.19
C SER A 976 20.41 7.77 61.48
N ARG A 977 20.42 9.10 61.73
CA ARG A 977 21.34 10.16 61.24
C ARG A 977 22.57 10.28 62.17
N SER A 978 23.71 10.93 61.86
CA SER A 978 24.22 11.66 60.67
C SER A 978 25.71 12.04 60.89
N ASN A 979 26.50 12.24 59.82
CA ASN A 979 27.35 13.43 59.56
C ASN A 979 28.39 13.18 58.43
N THR A 980 28.76 14.27 57.75
CA THR A 980 29.81 14.38 56.71
C THR A 980 31.09 15.00 57.30
N PRO A 981 32.25 15.10 56.59
CA PRO A 981 32.55 14.74 55.19
C PRO A 981 33.84 13.91 54.97
N THR A 982 34.05 13.37 53.77
CA THR A 982 35.40 13.17 53.18
C THR A 982 35.35 12.92 51.66
N ASN A 983 36.46 13.18 50.97
CA ASN A 983 36.57 13.03 49.51
C ASN A 983 36.72 11.56 49.07
N THR A 984 36.09 11.18 47.97
CA THR A 984 36.47 9.99 47.18
C THR A 984 36.80 10.37 45.74
N LEU A 985 38.09 10.31 45.40
CA LEU A 985 38.55 10.41 44.02
C LEU A 985 38.24 9.11 43.27
N LYS A 986 37.30 9.15 42.31
CA LYS A 986 37.15 8.11 41.29
C LYS A 986 37.04 8.74 39.89
N SER A 987 37.66 8.09 38.91
CA SER A 987 37.96 8.64 37.59
C SER A 987 36.72 9.09 36.80
N LYS A 988 36.81 10.27 36.17
CA LYS A 988 35.78 10.79 35.26
C LYS A 988 35.95 10.17 33.86
N ARG A 989 35.08 9.23 33.49
CA ARG A 989 34.82 8.97 32.05
C ARG A 989 34.27 10.25 31.43
N ALA A 990 34.96 10.79 30.43
CA ALA A 990 34.58 12.05 29.77
C ALA A 990 33.21 11.93 29.09
N ARG A 991 32.36 12.96 29.26
CA ARG A 991 31.08 13.07 28.54
C ARG A 991 31.32 13.85 27.25
N LEU A 992 30.88 13.29 26.12
CA LEU A 992 30.90 13.99 24.82
C LEU A 992 30.07 15.28 24.90
N THR A 993 30.66 16.39 24.48
CA THR A 993 30.02 17.71 24.42
C THR A 993 29.11 17.84 23.20
N PHE A 994 27.94 18.47 23.36
CA PHE A 994 27.01 18.72 22.26
C PHE A 994 27.50 19.87 21.35
N PRO A 995 27.22 19.84 20.03
CA PRO A 995 27.84 20.71 19.02
C PRO A 995 27.36 22.18 19.04
N PHE A 996 26.70 22.64 20.10
CA PHE A 996 26.13 23.99 20.21
C PHE A 996 26.86 24.89 21.23
N GLY A 997 27.94 24.38 21.86
CA GLY A 997 28.76 25.15 22.80
C GLY A 997 28.04 25.57 24.09
N PRO A 998 28.51 26.63 24.77
CA PRO A 998 27.86 27.17 25.96
C PRO A 998 26.62 28.00 25.62
N CYS A 999 25.56 27.81 26.41
CA CYS A 999 24.29 28.53 26.37
C CYS A 999 24.51 30.04 26.50
N ARG A 1000 24.21 30.81 25.43
CA ARG A 1000 24.46 32.26 25.35
C ARG A 1000 23.88 33.07 26.53
N VAL A 1001 22.85 32.56 27.20
CA VAL A 1001 22.18 33.20 28.34
C VAL A 1001 22.88 32.96 29.68
N CYS A 1002 23.39 31.74 29.95
CA CYS A 1002 23.87 31.36 31.31
C CYS A 1002 25.10 30.43 31.35
N SER A 1003 25.77 30.22 30.22
CA SER A 1003 27.01 29.42 30.03
C SER A 1003 26.92 27.92 30.35
N ASP A 1004 25.75 27.41 30.71
CA ASP A 1004 25.43 25.97 30.81
C ASP A 1004 25.53 25.28 29.43
N SER A 1005 25.66 23.95 29.34
CA SER A 1005 25.78 23.26 28.05
C SER A 1005 24.54 23.45 27.16
N ALA A 1006 24.69 23.99 25.94
CA ALA A 1006 23.56 24.19 25.04
C ALA A 1006 23.08 22.86 24.43
N THR A 1007 21.76 22.65 24.40
CA THR A 1007 21.13 21.44 23.86
C THR A 1007 20.66 21.60 22.41
N GLY A 1008 20.62 22.84 21.92
CA GLY A 1008 20.20 23.20 20.58
C GLY A 1008 20.05 24.70 20.41
N ILE A 1009 19.74 25.12 19.18
CA ILE A 1009 19.24 26.46 18.89
C ILE A 1009 17.74 26.48 19.23
N HIS A 1010 17.35 27.31 20.20
CA HIS A 1010 15.96 27.46 20.64
C HIS A 1010 15.60 28.94 20.65
N TYR A 1011 14.45 29.31 20.07
CA TYR A 1011 14.00 30.71 19.96
C TYR A 1011 15.01 31.64 19.26
N GLY A 1012 15.80 31.09 18.33
CA GLY A 1012 16.80 31.83 17.55
C GLY A 1012 18.27 31.56 17.95
N ILE A 1013 18.57 31.18 19.19
CA ILE A 1013 19.98 31.09 19.67
C ILE A 1013 20.31 29.81 20.45
N ALA A 1014 21.60 29.47 20.50
CA ALA A 1014 22.12 28.33 21.27
C ALA A 1014 21.85 28.48 22.78
N THR A 1015 20.97 27.62 23.32
CA THR A 1015 20.63 27.61 24.75
C THR A 1015 20.47 26.19 25.30
N CYS A 1016 20.53 26.07 26.63
CA CYS A 1016 20.18 24.85 27.35
C CYS A 1016 18.67 24.78 27.61
N GLU A 1017 18.14 23.57 27.82
CA GLU A 1017 16.73 23.32 28.13
C GLU A 1017 16.21 24.18 29.30
N GLY A 1018 17.06 24.49 30.29
CA GLY A 1018 16.71 25.34 31.42
C GLY A 1018 16.37 26.79 31.04
N CYS A 1019 17.05 27.38 30.06
CA CYS A 1019 16.75 28.75 29.59
C CYS A 1019 15.65 28.77 28.54
N LYS A 1020 15.64 27.82 27.61
CA LYS A 1020 14.51 27.55 26.69
C LYS A 1020 13.18 27.40 27.43
N GLY A 1021 13.14 26.53 28.44
CA GLY A 1021 11.93 26.26 29.23
C GLY A 1021 11.53 27.42 30.14
N PHE A 1022 12.48 28.23 30.60
CA PHE A 1022 12.20 29.49 31.30
C PHE A 1022 11.56 30.52 30.35
N PHE A 1023 12.25 30.88 29.27
CA PHE A 1023 11.78 31.88 28.29
C PHE A 1023 10.39 31.54 27.75
N LYS A 1024 10.15 30.27 27.38
CA LYS A 1024 8.84 29.77 26.93
C LYS A 1024 7.71 30.05 27.93
N ARG A 1025 7.95 29.90 29.24
CA ARG A 1025 6.91 30.17 30.26
C ARG A 1025 6.66 31.67 30.41
N SER A 1026 7.72 32.46 30.47
CA SER A 1026 7.64 33.92 30.62
C SER A 1026 6.83 34.57 29.49
N ILE A 1027 7.09 34.19 28.23
CA ILE A 1027 6.34 34.72 27.07
C ILE A 1027 4.88 34.23 27.04
N LEU A 1028 4.62 32.94 27.29
CA LEU A 1028 3.26 32.36 27.18
C LEU A 1028 2.31 32.86 28.28
N ARG A 1029 2.84 33.28 29.43
CA ARG A 1029 2.06 33.78 30.57
C ARG A 1029 2.10 35.31 30.72
N LYS A 1030 2.88 36.02 29.87
CA LYS A 1030 3.17 37.46 29.99
C LYS A 1030 3.62 37.86 31.41
N GLU A 1031 4.41 37.01 32.07
CA GLU A 1031 4.88 37.23 33.45
C GLU A 1031 5.82 38.45 33.50
N LYS A 1032 5.40 39.55 34.15
CA LYS A 1032 6.25 40.72 34.43
C LYS A 1032 7.18 40.41 35.61
N TYR A 1033 8.48 40.65 35.45
CA TYR A 1033 9.48 40.47 36.53
C TYR A 1033 10.16 41.80 36.86
N ARG A 1034 10.26 42.14 38.15
CA ARG A 1034 11.06 43.27 38.66
C ARG A 1034 12.41 42.76 39.19
N CYS A 1035 13.46 43.57 39.05
CA CYS A 1035 14.74 43.36 39.73
C CYS A 1035 14.80 44.21 41.01
N TYR A 1036 15.53 43.72 42.01
CA TYR A 1036 15.80 44.39 43.29
C TYR A 1036 17.29 44.70 43.49
N PHE A 1037 18.10 44.51 42.44
CA PHE A 1037 19.55 44.76 42.39
C PHE A 1037 19.89 45.31 40.98
N ASP A 1038 19.35 46.49 40.68
CA ASP A 1038 19.71 47.40 39.57
C ASP A 1038 19.81 46.80 38.16
N ASN A 1039 19.05 45.72 37.91
CA ASN A 1039 19.01 44.97 36.64
C ASN A 1039 20.36 44.39 36.16
N SER A 1040 21.39 44.38 37.01
CA SER A 1040 22.77 44.02 36.68
C SER A 1040 23.16 42.58 37.07
N CYS A 1041 22.28 41.85 37.76
CA CYS A 1041 22.61 40.55 38.39
C CYS A 1041 23.30 39.54 37.44
N LEU A 1042 24.42 38.97 37.86
CA LEU A 1042 25.15 37.96 37.09
C LEU A 1042 24.34 36.65 36.89
N VAL A 1043 24.08 36.30 35.63
CA VAL A 1043 23.35 35.08 35.23
C VAL A 1043 24.33 34.03 34.71
N ASN A 1044 24.59 33.00 35.52
CA ASN A 1044 25.40 31.82 35.19
C ASN A 1044 24.67 30.53 35.64
N VAL A 1045 25.29 29.36 35.49
CA VAL A 1045 24.65 28.04 35.74
C VAL A 1045 24.05 27.92 37.15
N THR A 1046 24.74 28.44 38.16
CA THR A 1046 24.34 28.42 39.58
C THR A 1046 23.36 29.55 39.91
N ASN A 1047 23.63 30.77 39.44
CA ASN A 1047 22.95 31.98 39.91
C ASN A 1047 21.68 32.31 39.12
N ARG A 1048 21.44 31.66 37.96
CA ARG A 1048 20.31 31.90 37.05
C ARG A 1048 18.90 31.81 37.66
N ASN A 1049 18.73 31.27 38.86
CA ASN A 1049 17.43 31.26 39.54
C ASN A 1049 17.26 32.43 40.54
N ARG A 1050 18.33 33.16 40.86
CA ARG A 1050 18.38 34.20 41.91
C ARG A 1050 17.67 35.50 41.52
N CYS A 1051 17.68 35.88 40.23
CA CYS A 1051 16.84 36.96 39.71
C CYS A 1051 16.21 36.58 38.35
N LYS A 1052 14.87 36.53 38.31
CA LYS A 1052 14.11 36.21 37.09
C LYS A 1052 14.13 37.36 36.07
N ALA A 1053 14.13 38.61 36.52
CA ALA A 1053 14.14 39.79 35.65
C ALA A 1053 15.41 39.86 34.81
N CYS A 1054 16.60 39.88 35.44
CA CYS A 1054 17.89 39.94 34.75
C CYS A 1054 18.10 38.75 33.80
N ARG A 1055 17.61 37.56 34.16
CA ARG A 1055 17.64 36.39 33.26
C ARG A 1055 16.71 36.52 32.06
N PHE A 1056 15.50 37.05 32.24
CA PHE A 1056 14.57 37.24 31.13
C PHE A 1056 15.05 38.36 30.19
N LYS A 1057 15.55 39.48 30.75
CA LYS A 1057 16.23 40.54 30.00
C LYS A 1057 17.38 39.93 29.17
N ARG A 1058 18.31 39.20 29.80
CA ARG A 1058 19.44 38.54 29.15
C ARG A 1058 19.08 37.42 28.16
N CYS A 1059 17.85 36.88 28.19
CA CYS A 1059 17.34 36.06 27.08
C CYS A 1059 17.09 36.92 25.83
N ILE A 1060 16.40 38.05 25.99
CA ILE A 1060 16.09 39.01 24.92
C ILE A 1060 17.37 39.68 24.42
N ASP A 1061 18.21 40.21 25.31
CA ASP A 1061 19.51 40.86 24.98
C ASP A 1061 20.48 39.97 24.20
N LYS A 1062 20.29 38.64 24.25
CA LYS A 1062 21.09 37.67 23.49
C LYS A 1062 20.40 37.11 22.26
N GLY A 1063 19.20 37.59 21.92
CA GLY A 1063 18.50 37.28 20.67
C GLY A 1063 17.39 36.22 20.76
N MET A 1064 16.88 35.88 21.95
CA MET A 1064 15.72 34.98 22.04
C MET A 1064 14.43 35.71 21.60
N SER A 1065 13.82 35.25 20.50
CA SER A 1065 12.58 35.81 19.95
C SER A 1065 11.48 34.74 19.82
N VAL A 1066 10.22 35.16 19.92
CA VAL A 1066 9.04 34.29 19.76
C VAL A 1066 8.93 33.76 18.33
N ASP A 1067 9.24 34.58 17.33
CA ASP A 1067 9.23 34.20 15.91
C ASP A 1067 10.39 33.26 15.53
N GLY A 1068 11.46 33.28 16.33
CA GLY A 1068 12.58 32.34 16.28
C GLY A 1068 12.20 30.87 16.52
N VAL A 1069 10.94 30.57 16.82
CA VAL A 1069 10.37 29.21 16.82
C VAL A 1069 10.50 28.52 15.45
N LYS A 1070 10.48 29.26 14.33
CA LYS A 1070 10.59 28.70 12.97
C LYS A 1070 11.90 27.92 12.73
N MET A 1071 13.01 28.32 13.38
CA MET A 1071 14.32 27.65 13.29
C MET A 1071 14.46 26.41 14.20
N GLY A 1072 13.46 26.10 15.02
CA GLY A 1072 13.61 25.24 16.22
C GLY A 1072 13.71 23.72 16.01
N ARG A 1073 13.98 23.19 14.81
CA ARG A 1073 14.16 21.74 14.54
C ARG A 1073 15.14 21.46 13.42
N ILE A 1074 16.42 21.27 13.76
CA ILE A 1074 17.43 20.69 12.86
C ILE A 1074 17.08 19.20 12.61
N PRO A 1075 16.99 18.73 11.35
CA PRO A 1075 16.72 17.32 11.04
C PRO A 1075 17.80 16.38 11.58
N LYS A 1076 17.40 15.15 11.94
CA LYS A 1076 18.31 14.14 12.51
C LYS A 1076 19.55 13.88 11.63
N LEU A 1077 19.36 13.81 10.31
CA LEU A 1077 20.43 13.66 9.32
C LEU A 1077 21.46 14.81 9.34
N VAL A 1078 21.01 16.06 9.53
CA VAL A 1078 21.91 17.23 9.59
C VAL A 1078 22.71 17.21 10.90
N LYS A 1079 22.09 16.79 12.01
CA LYS A 1079 22.80 16.57 13.28
C LYS A 1079 23.80 15.42 13.20
N GLU A 1080 23.49 14.35 12.47
CA GLU A 1080 24.39 13.20 12.30
C GLU A 1080 25.55 13.52 11.34
N ARG A 1081 25.31 14.30 10.28
CA ARG A 1081 26.36 14.79 9.38
C ARG A 1081 27.38 15.67 10.11
N ALA A 1082 26.94 16.67 10.87
CA ALA A 1082 27.84 17.53 11.64
C ALA A 1082 28.67 16.77 12.71
N LEU A 1083 28.15 15.67 13.24
CA LEU A 1083 28.87 14.78 14.16
C LEU A 1083 29.88 13.85 13.46
N LEU A 1084 29.71 13.58 12.17
CA LEU A 1084 30.69 12.86 11.34
C LEU A 1084 31.82 13.82 10.92
N GLU A 1085 31.47 15.01 10.44
CA GLU A 1085 32.43 16.07 10.08
C GLU A 1085 33.33 16.45 11.26
N GLN A 1086 32.79 16.60 12.47
CA GLN A 1086 33.62 16.81 13.69
C GLN A 1086 34.53 15.62 14.02
N LYS A 1087 34.09 14.37 13.76
CA LYS A 1087 34.96 13.20 13.95
C LYS A 1087 36.10 13.17 12.92
N GLU A 1088 35.83 13.49 11.67
CA GLU A 1088 36.85 13.56 10.62
C GLU A 1088 37.86 14.69 10.89
N GLN A 1089 37.41 15.84 11.39
CA GLN A 1089 38.31 16.91 11.84
C GLN A 1089 39.19 16.49 13.03
N GLN A 1090 38.63 15.80 14.03
CA GLN A 1090 39.41 15.26 15.16
C GLN A 1090 40.37 14.14 14.73
N MET A 1091 39.99 13.30 13.77
CA MET A 1091 40.86 12.27 13.18
C MET A 1091 42.01 12.92 12.39
N ARG A 1092 41.74 13.95 11.59
CA ARG A 1092 42.76 14.72 10.86
C ARG A 1092 43.73 15.43 11.81
N GLN A 1093 43.23 16.12 12.83
CA GLN A 1093 44.08 16.77 13.84
C GLN A 1093 44.95 15.75 14.60
N LYS A 1094 44.43 14.54 14.89
CA LYS A 1094 45.25 13.47 15.44
C LYS A 1094 46.34 13.00 14.48
N ALA A 1095 46.02 12.82 13.20
CA ALA A 1095 47.01 12.44 12.19
C ALA A 1095 48.15 13.47 12.12
N THR A 1096 47.84 14.77 12.04
CA THR A 1096 48.88 15.83 12.00
C THR A 1096 49.73 15.87 13.28
N SER A 1097 49.16 15.49 14.44
CA SER A 1097 49.93 15.36 15.70
C SER A 1097 50.72 14.05 15.85
N THR A 1098 50.72 13.17 14.84
CA THR A 1098 51.44 11.87 14.86
C THR A 1098 52.65 11.86 13.91
N GLU A 1099 52.74 12.79 12.96
CA GLU A 1099 53.80 12.85 11.93
C GLU A 1099 55.00 13.76 12.31
N THR A 1100 55.03 14.32 13.53
CA THR A 1100 56.05 15.30 13.97
C THR A 1100 56.82 14.87 15.22
N ASN A 1101 57.00 13.56 15.47
CA ASN A 1101 57.65 13.08 16.69
C ASN A 1101 58.61 11.89 16.49
N GLU A 1102 59.19 11.74 15.29
CA GLU A 1102 60.41 10.96 15.04
C GLU A 1102 61.52 11.88 14.52
N ARG A 1103 62.22 12.54 15.45
CA ARG A 1103 63.59 13.07 15.37
C ARG A 1103 63.86 13.99 16.57
N THR A 1104 64.55 13.46 17.57
CA THR A 1104 65.39 14.23 18.46
C THR A 1104 66.82 13.82 18.18
N ASP A 1105 67.67 14.79 17.82
CA ASP A 1105 68.89 15.11 18.57
C ASP A 1105 69.59 16.35 17.94
N ASP A 1106 70.56 16.89 18.67
CA ASP A 1106 71.49 17.98 18.36
C ASP A 1106 71.09 19.48 18.46
N VAL A 1107 71.50 20.06 19.60
CA VAL A 1107 72.47 21.18 19.73
C VAL A 1107 72.09 22.64 19.35
N HIS A 1108 71.98 23.45 20.42
CA HIS A 1108 72.42 24.87 20.60
C HIS A 1108 71.63 26.12 20.12
N VAL A 1109 71.09 26.86 21.13
CA VAL A 1109 71.50 28.24 21.56
C VAL A 1109 71.19 29.49 20.69
N ARG A 1110 70.67 30.55 21.37
CA ARG A 1110 70.53 32.00 20.98
C ARG A 1110 69.50 32.36 19.89
N ASP A 1111 69.00 33.60 19.79
CA ASP A 1111 68.56 34.60 20.81
C ASP A 1111 67.88 35.80 20.12
N SER A 1112 66.95 36.52 20.80
CA SER A 1112 66.41 37.85 20.37
C SER A 1112 65.69 37.84 18.98
N SER A 1113 65.20 38.92 18.31
CA SER A 1113 64.69 40.27 18.62
C SER A 1113 63.95 40.82 17.34
N SER A 1114 63.07 41.83 17.33
CA SER A 1114 62.12 42.35 18.35
C SER A 1114 61.15 43.41 17.75
N CYS A 1115 59.82 43.23 17.95
CA CYS A 1115 58.79 44.27 18.23
C CYS A 1115 58.56 45.53 17.32
N SER A 1116 57.37 46.14 17.45
CA SER A 1116 56.98 47.54 17.10
C SER A 1116 56.85 47.96 15.61
N SER A 1117 56.04 48.95 15.17
CA SER A 1117 54.79 49.57 15.71
C SER A 1117 54.18 50.66 14.78
N LEU A 1118 52.85 50.88 14.81
CA LEU A 1118 52.08 52.14 14.48
C LEU A 1118 52.17 52.72 13.03
N SER A 1119 51.21 53.50 12.47
CA SER A 1119 49.79 53.88 12.77
C SER A 1119 48.94 53.77 11.46
N ASP A 1120 48.08 54.63 10.85
CA ASP A 1120 47.27 55.88 11.02
C ASP A 1120 46.37 56.02 9.72
N ARG A 1121 45.37 56.90 9.42
CA ARG A 1121 44.45 57.88 10.08
C ARG A 1121 43.35 58.34 9.06
N SER A 1122 42.15 58.79 9.51
CA SER A 1122 41.25 59.83 8.88
C SER A 1122 40.65 59.60 7.44
N ILE A 1123 39.53 60.19 6.92
CA ILE A 1123 38.44 61.10 7.39
C ILE A 1123 37.23 61.14 6.38
N GLU A 1124 35.98 61.37 6.85
CA GLU A 1124 34.78 62.01 6.18
C GLU A 1124 34.23 61.52 4.78
N ASN A 1125 33.08 61.94 4.20
CA ASN A 1125 31.73 62.45 4.61
C ASN A 1125 30.77 62.41 3.37
N TYR A 1126 29.45 62.09 3.50
CA TYR A 1126 28.32 62.75 2.76
C TYR A 1126 26.88 62.23 3.05
N ASP A 1127 25.89 63.14 3.00
CA ASP A 1127 24.42 63.00 2.84
C ASP A 1127 23.88 64.45 2.61
N PRO A 1128 22.92 64.82 1.69
CA PRO A 1128 21.47 64.50 1.84
C PRO A 1128 20.51 64.58 0.59
N ASN A 1129 19.21 64.25 0.82
CA ASN A 1129 17.95 64.80 0.22
C ASN A 1129 17.50 64.59 -1.27
N ALA A 1130 16.27 64.03 -1.45
CA ALA A 1130 15.12 64.45 -2.31
C ALA A 1130 14.04 63.31 -2.38
N VAL A 1131 12.70 63.40 -2.21
CA VAL A 1131 11.58 64.37 -2.48
C VAL A 1131 10.86 64.12 -3.84
N GLU A 1132 9.52 64.20 -4.08
CA GLU A 1132 8.25 64.05 -3.30
C GLU A 1132 6.98 64.25 -4.22
N THR A 1133 5.75 64.42 -3.66
CA THR A 1133 4.39 64.71 -4.27
C THR A 1133 3.73 63.56 -5.07
N ASP A 1134 2.41 63.47 -5.36
CA ASP A 1134 1.12 64.20 -5.12
C ASP A 1134 0.01 63.09 -4.94
N ILE A 1135 -1.25 63.15 -4.43
CA ILE A 1135 -2.36 64.14 -4.31
C ILE A 1135 -2.98 64.41 -5.73
N LYS A 1136 -4.27 64.73 -6.02
CA LYS A 1136 -5.57 65.07 -5.34
C LYS A 1136 -6.58 63.90 -5.52
N ASP A 1137 -7.71 63.69 -4.81
CA ASP A 1137 -8.75 64.47 -4.09
C ASP A 1137 -10.01 64.91 -4.89
N ILE A 1138 -11.21 64.64 -4.33
CA ILE A 1138 -12.45 65.46 -4.35
C ILE A 1138 -13.53 64.87 -3.39
N GLN A 1139 -14.36 65.74 -2.80
CA GLN A 1139 -15.43 65.42 -1.83
C GLN A 1139 -16.84 65.54 -2.46
N ILE A 1140 -17.90 65.10 -1.75
CA ILE A 1140 -19.08 65.91 -1.40
C ILE A 1140 -20.06 65.15 -0.46
N SER A 1141 -20.97 65.88 0.18
CA SER A 1141 -21.74 65.50 1.38
C SER A 1141 -23.23 65.22 1.11
N ALA A 1142 -23.90 64.72 2.17
CA ALA A 1142 -25.16 65.26 2.73
C ALA A 1142 -26.49 64.45 2.63
N MET A 1143 -27.10 64.34 3.83
CA MET A 1143 -28.52 64.60 4.15
C MET A 1143 -29.68 63.65 3.75
N GLN A 1144 -30.26 63.10 4.84
CA GLN A 1144 -31.67 63.28 5.28
C GLN A 1144 -32.83 62.41 4.75
N ARG A 1145 -33.72 62.12 5.72
CA ARG A 1145 -35.19 61.97 5.60
C ARG A 1145 -35.70 60.75 4.81
N ASN A 1146 -36.92 60.25 5.05
CA ASN A 1146 -37.72 60.18 6.28
C ASN A 1146 -38.85 59.16 6.04
N CYS A 1147 -39.37 58.54 7.11
CA CYS A 1147 -40.73 57.97 7.17
C CYS A 1147 -41.08 56.82 6.19
N SER A 1148 -42.15 56.05 6.38
CA SER A 1148 -42.82 55.61 7.63
C SER A 1148 -43.74 54.41 7.30
N SER A 1149 -44.48 53.91 8.30
CA SER A 1149 -45.85 53.35 8.19
C SER A 1149 -46.34 52.89 6.80
N SER A 1150 -46.72 51.63 6.59
CA SER A 1150 -47.81 50.96 7.31
C SER A 1150 -47.68 49.42 7.16
N LYS A 1151 -48.17 48.55 8.05
CA LYS A 1151 -49.58 48.31 8.47
C LYS A 1151 -50.49 48.02 7.24
N ILE A 1152 -51.34 46.99 7.21
CA ILE A 1152 -51.81 46.10 8.28
C ILE A 1152 -52.21 44.71 7.71
N TYR A 1153 -52.38 43.72 8.59
CA TYR A 1153 -52.99 42.38 8.37
C TYR A 1153 -54.48 42.47 7.90
N PRO A 1154 -55.26 41.38 7.68
CA PRO A 1154 -55.02 39.94 7.84
C PRO A 1154 -55.20 39.23 6.46
N ASP A 1155 -55.76 38.03 6.23
CA ASP A 1155 -56.35 36.96 7.07
C ASP A 1155 -56.25 35.58 6.37
N ASN A 1156 -57.02 34.61 6.87
CA ASN A 1156 -57.14 33.22 6.44
C ASN A 1156 -58.35 33.00 5.52
N ILE A 1157 -58.36 31.87 4.81
CA ILE A 1157 -59.48 30.90 4.82
C ILE A 1157 -58.99 29.55 4.27
N ASN A 1158 -59.42 28.44 4.88
CA ASN A 1158 -59.22 27.09 4.36
C ASN A 1158 -60.38 26.73 3.43
N LEU A 1159 -60.15 25.87 2.41
CA LEU A 1159 -60.80 24.56 2.33
C LEU A 1159 -60.17 23.65 1.24
N SER A 1160 -60.81 22.53 0.94
CA SER A 1160 -60.24 21.33 0.33
C SER A 1160 -60.88 20.89 -1.00
N GLN A 1161 -60.12 20.08 -1.75
CA GLN A 1161 -60.56 19.02 -2.68
C GLN A 1161 -61.06 19.32 -4.12
N THR A 1162 -60.48 18.52 -5.04
CA THR A 1162 -61.05 17.86 -6.25
C THR A 1162 -61.34 18.58 -7.59
N ASN A 1163 -60.69 18.04 -8.63
CA ASN A 1163 -61.25 17.56 -9.92
C ASN A 1163 -61.48 18.48 -11.16
N SER A 1164 -60.42 18.54 -12.01
CA SER A 1164 -60.39 17.98 -13.40
C SER A 1164 -61.14 18.64 -14.59
N LEU A 1165 -60.84 18.13 -15.82
CA LEU A 1165 -61.48 18.34 -17.15
C LEU A 1165 -61.03 19.61 -17.93
N LEU A 1166 -60.83 19.64 -19.27
CA LEU A 1166 -61.00 18.67 -20.39
C LEU A 1166 -60.11 19.02 -21.64
N TYR A 1167 -59.75 17.99 -22.45
CA TYR A 1167 -59.55 17.97 -23.95
C TYR A 1167 -58.46 18.85 -24.65
N ASN A 1168 -57.99 18.55 -25.89
CA ASN A 1168 -58.36 17.50 -26.88
C ASN A 1168 -57.18 17.04 -27.80
N ASP A 1169 -57.37 15.90 -28.48
CA ASP A 1169 -56.55 15.32 -29.60
C ASP A 1169 -57.03 15.87 -30.99
N PRO A 1170 -56.79 15.29 -32.21
CA PRO A 1170 -56.01 14.09 -32.65
C PRO A 1170 -55.23 14.23 -33.99
N ILE A 1171 -54.63 13.12 -34.50
CA ILE A 1171 -55.02 12.47 -35.80
C ILE A 1171 -54.17 11.21 -36.15
N ILE A 1172 -54.87 10.06 -36.24
CA ILE A 1172 -54.64 8.88 -37.13
C ILE A 1172 -53.34 8.04 -36.89
N ASN A 1173 -53.27 6.71 -37.09
CA ASN A 1173 -54.19 5.77 -37.76
C ASN A 1173 -54.61 4.53 -36.91
N CYS A 1174 -53.85 3.42 -37.01
CA CYS A 1174 -54.24 2.04 -36.67
C CYS A 1174 -52.95 1.20 -36.42
N SER A 1175 -52.90 -0.13 -36.23
CA SER A 1175 -53.83 -1.28 -36.42
C SER A 1175 -53.25 -2.51 -35.66
N LEU A 1176 -53.87 -3.68 -35.45
CA LEU A 1176 -55.23 -4.30 -35.41
C LEU A 1176 -54.98 -5.76 -34.87
N ILE A 1177 -55.90 -6.64 -34.40
CA ILE A 1177 -57.38 -6.73 -34.29
C ILE A 1177 -57.73 -7.65 -33.07
N GLN A 1178 -58.92 -7.50 -32.44
CA GLN A 1178 -59.79 -8.49 -31.71
C GLN A 1178 -59.19 -9.62 -30.79
N THR A 1179 -59.79 -10.22 -29.74
CA THR A 1179 -61.04 -10.17 -28.88
C THR A 1179 -60.86 -11.24 -27.74
N ASN A 1180 -61.66 -11.43 -26.66
CA ASN A 1180 -62.89 -10.82 -26.12
C ASN A 1180 -63.09 -11.08 -24.58
N LEU A 1181 -64.12 -10.42 -24.00
CA LEU A 1181 -65.05 -10.85 -22.93
C LEU A 1181 -64.61 -11.48 -21.56
N SER A 1182 -64.93 -10.72 -20.49
CA SER A 1182 -65.82 -11.08 -19.34
C SER A 1182 -65.31 -11.79 -18.04
N GLN A 1183 -65.99 -11.40 -16.94
CA GLN A 1183 -66.29 -12.09 -15.67
C GLN A 1183 -65.23 -12.31 -14.54
N HIS A 1184 -65.22 -11.35 -13.59
CA HIS A 1184 -65.55 -11.49 -12.15
C HIS A 1184 -64.86 -12.49 -11.18
N ASP A 1185 -64.70 -12.02 -9.93
CA ASP A 1185 -64.91 -12.73 -8.64
C ASP A 1185 -63.97 -13.86 -8.16
N ILE A 1186 -63.83 -14.18 -6.85
CA ILE A 1186 -63.85 -13.37 -5.60
C ILE A 1186 -63.16 -14.20 -4.47
N ASP A 1187 -62.77 -13.54 -3.36
CA ASP A 1187 -62.31 -14.11 -2.06
C ASP A 1187 -61.02 -14.97 -2.02
N THR A 1188 -60.16 -14.96 -0.97
CA THR A 1188 -60.23 -14.86 0.52
C THR A 1188 -60.27 -16.24 1.20
N ILE A 1189 -59.80 -16.31 2.46
CA ILE A 1189 -59.79 -17.48 3.37
C ILE A 1189 -58.70 -18.54 3.07
N SER A 1190 -57.94 -19.10 4.04
CA SER A 1190 -57.46 -18.56 5.33
C SER A 1190 -56.28 -19.41 5.86
N ASN A 1191 -55.79 -19.02 7.04
CA ASN A 1191 -55.04 -19.82 8.01
C ASN A 1191 -55.10 -21.36 7.90
N ASN A 1192 -53.94 -22.00 7.96
CA ASN A 1192 -53.51 -22.78 9.15
C ASN A 1192 -52.02 -23.17 8.97
N ASN A 1193 -51.15 -23.04 9.98
CA ASN A 1193 -50.99 -23.94 11.13
C ASN A 1193 -50.97 -25.43 10.69
N HIS A 1194 -49.96 -26.23 11.00
CA HIS A 1194 -49.17 -26.23 12.24
C HIS A 1194 -47.89 -27.07 12.10
N ASN A 1195 -46.96 -26.90 13.06
CA ASN A 1195 -46.18 -27.97 13.74
C ASN A 1195 -46.07 -29.34 13.02
N LYS A 1196 -44.87 -29.87 12.69
CA LYS A 1196 -43.82 -30.22 13.68
C LYS A 1196 -42.50 -30.67 13.02
N ASN A 1197 -41.49 -30.86 13.88
CA ASN A 1197 -40.49 -31.95 13.95
C ASN A 1197 -40.49 -33.02 12.82
N SER A 1198 -39.36 -33.57 12.35
CA SER A 1198 -37.94 -33.32 12.68
C SER A 1198 -37.01 -34.14 11.76
N SER A 1199 -35.70 -33.82 11.82
CA SER A 1199 -34.57 -34.78 11.77
C SER A 1199 -34.34 -35.73 10.56
N PHE A 1200 -33.10 -35.67 10.07
CA PHE A 1200 -32.29 -36.74 9.44
C PHE A 1200 -32.45 -37.11 7.96
N ILE A 1201 -31.25 -37.42 7.40
CA ILE A 1201 -30.92 -38.33 6.29
C ILE A 1201 -31.64 -38.15 4.95
N TYR A 1202 -30.85 -37.95 3.89
CA TYR A 1202 -31.02 -38.74 2.67
C TYR A 1202 -29.68 -39.13 2.06
N GLN A 1203 -29.53 -40.42 1.74
CA GLN A 1203 -28.49 -40.94 0.86
C GLN A 1203 -28.99 -40.93 -0.60
N THR A 1204 -28.06 -41.03 -1.54
CA THR A 1204 -28.30 -41.19 -2.98
C THR A 1204 -28.90 -42.55 -3.33
N LYS A 1205 -29.87 -42.59 -4.26
CA LYS A 1205 -29.86 -43.47 -5.46
C LYS A 1205 -30.93 -43.06 -6.48
N TYR A 1206 -30.85 -43.70 -7.65
CA TYR A 1206 -31.58 -43.48 -8.93
C TYR A 1206 -33.12 -43.58 -8.85
N PRO A 1207 -33.83 -43.20 -9.92
CA PRO A 1207 -34.19 -44.22 -10.93
C PRO A 1207 -33.78 -43.90 -12.37
N THR A 1208 -33.96 -44.90 -13.24
CA THR A 1208 -33.76 -44.92 -14.71
C THR A 1208 -35.05 -44.67 -15.48
N TYR A 1209 -34.95 -44.31 -16.77
CA TYR A 1209 -35.92 -44.75 -17.77
C TYR A 1209 -35.25 -44.94 -19.14
N VAL A 1210 -35.82 -45.82 -19.95
CA VAL A 1210 -35.38 -46.28 -21.28
C VAL A 1210 -36.64 -46.39 -22.16
N PRO A 1211 -36.51 -46.30 -23.49
CA PRO A 1211 -37.38 -47.08 -24.37
C PRO A 1211 -36.58 -48.02 -25.28
N ASP A 1212 -37.25 -49.10 -25.67
CA ASP A 1212 -36.78 -50.22 -26.48
C ASP A 1212 -36.70 -49.81 -27.99
N ASP A 1213 -36.41 -50.65 -29.00
CA ASP A 1213 -36.69 -52.09 -29.16
C ASP A 1213 -35.86 -52.71 -30.32
N PHE A 1214 -36.15 -53.99 -30.66
CA PHE A 1214 -35.64 -54.84 -31.76
C PHE A 1214 -34.39 -55.71 -31.52
N THR A 1215 -34.29 -56.79 -32.33
CA THR A 1215 -33.98 -58.16 -31.89
C THR A 1215 -33.22 -59.01 -32.95
N LEU A 1216 -32.97 -60.30 -32.61
CA LEU A 1216 -32.33 -61.39 -33.40
C LEU A 1216 -30.78 -61.32 -33.40
N ASP A 1217 -30.00 -62.34 -32.97
CA ASP A 1217 -29.89 -63.78 -33.34
C ASP A 1217 -29.04 -63.99 -34.63
N GLU A 1218 -28.18 -65.03 -34.81
CA GLU A 1218 -28.03 -66.31 -34.08
C GLU A 1218 -26.62 -66.98 -34.24
N THR A 1219 -26.23 -67.82 -33.26
CA THR A 1219 -25.39 -69.07 -33.27
C THR A 1219 -23.98 -69.23 -33.93
N ASP A 1220 -23.31 -70.34 -33.55
CA ASP A 1220 -21.92 -70.78 -33.80
C ASP A 1220 -21.65 -71.55 -35.12
N GLY A 1221 -20.36 -71.71 -35.48
CA GLY A 1221 -19.89 -72.65 -36.52
C GLY A 1221 -18.42 -73.07 -36.37
N LEU A 1222 -18.08 -74.35 -36.60
CA LEU A 1222 -16.79 -74.95 -36.22
C LEU A 1222 -15.75 -75.07 -37.38
N ILE A 1223 -14.48 -74.79 -37.04
CA ILE A 1223 -13.25 -75.62 -37.26
C ILE A 1223 -13.19 -76.37 -38.63
N ARG A 1224 -12.22 -76.13 -39.53
CA ARG A 1224 -10.79 -76.54 -39.40
C ARG A 1224 -9.87 -76.04 -40.55
N HIS A 1225 -8.57 -76.28 -40.38
CA HIS A 1225 -7.49 -76.45 -41.39
C HIS A 1225 -6.68 -75.26 -41.94
N SER A 1226 -5.36 -75.44 -41.80
CA SER A 1226 -4.31 -75.20 -42.81
C SER A 1226 -3.96 -73.78 -43.30
N THR A 1227 -2.96 -73.22 -42.59
CA THR A 1227 -1.68 -72.73 -43.16
C THR A 1227 -1.64 -71.78 -44.36
N GLY A 1228 -0.98 -70.63 -44.21
CA GLY A 1228 -0.24 -70.00 -45.30
C GLY A 1228 -0.03 -68.49 -45.15
N ILE A 1229 1.24 -68.07 -45.26
CA ILE A 1229 1.67 -66.78 -45.84
C ILE A 1229 0.95 -65.50 -45.34
N LEU A 1230 1.58 -64.77 -44.41
CA LEU A 1230 1.66 -63.27 -44.39
C LEU A 1230 2.42 -62.68 -43.16
N SER A 1231 3.25 -63.48 -42.46
CA SER A 1231 3.96 -63.04 -41.24
C SER A 1231 5.40 -62.53 -41.44
N ASN A 1232 5.98 -62.65 -42.65
CA ASN A 1232 7.40 -62.32 -42.88
C ASN A 1232 7.63 -60.94 -43.51
N GLU A 1233 6.78 -60.47 -44.42
CA GLU A 1233 7.03 -59.20 -45.16
C GLU A 1233 7.02 -57.98 -44.24
N LEU A 1234 6.09 -57.91 -43.28
CA LEU A 1234 6.03 -56.80 -42.31
C LEU A 1234 7.30 -56.72 -41.44
N LEU A 1235 7.83 -57.88 -41.04
CA LEU A 1235 9.04 -57.97 -40.21
C LEU A 1235 10.30 -57.56 -40.99
N GLN A 1236 10.38 -57.97 -42.25
CA GLN A 1236 11.48 -57.61 -43.15
C GLN A 1236 11.47 -56.12 -43.52
N HIS A 1237 10.29 -55.51 -43.65
CA HIS A 1237 10.15 -54.07 -43.90
C HIS A 1237 10.61 -53.22 -42.70
N VAL A 1238 10.24 -53.60 -41.47
CA VAL A 1238 10.66 -52.91 -40.24
C VAL A 1238 12.18 -53.00 -40.03
N ASN A 1239 12.79 -54.17 -40.24
CA ASN A 1239 14.24 -54.34 -40.09
C ASN A 1239 15.04 -53.55 -41.15
N ASN A 1240 14.57 -53.49 -42.40
CA ASN A 1240 15.20 -52.67 -43.44
C ASN A 1240 15.16 -51.16 -43.13
N ILE A 1241 14.10 -50.68 -42.47
CA ILE A 1241 14.00 -49.28 -42.02
C ILE A 1241 14.98 -49.02 -40.85
N SER A 1242 15.05 -49.92 -39.86
CA SER A 1242 16.03 -49.80 -38.76
C SER A 1242 17.47 -49.74 -39.25
N ASN A 1243 17.87 -50.64 -40.16
CA ASN A 1243 19.25 -50.71 -40.63
C ASN A 1243 19.64 -49.45 -41.43
N LYS A 1244 18.78 -48.96 -42.34
CA LYS A 1244 19.02 -47.69 -43.06
C LYS A 1244 19.07 -46.46 -42.15
N LEU A 1245 18.39 -46.49 -41.00
CA LEU A 1245 18.48 -45.45 -39.97
C LEU A 1245 19.77 -45.54 -39.14
N ILE A 1246 20.36 -46.72 -39.00
CA ILE A 1246 21.65 -46.92 -38.32
C ILE A 1246 22.80 -46.48 -39.24
N GLU A 1247 22.82 -46.91 -40.50
CA GLU A 1247 23.84 -46.48 -41.49
C GLU A 1247 23.90 -44.95 -41.62
N LYS A 1248 22.74 -44.29 -41.85
CA LYS A 1248 22.68 -42.81 -41.93
C LYS A 1248 23.16 -42.10 -40.66
N LYS A 1249 23.16 -42.77 -39.50
CA LYS A 1249 23.66 -42.21 -38.25
C LYS A 1249 25.18 -42.37 -38.12
N SER A 1250 25.73 -43.47 -38.64
CA SER A 1250 27.18 -43.71 -38.70
C SER A 1250 27.89 -42.77 -39.68
N THR A 1251 27.35 -42.59 -40.90
CA THR A 1251 27.95 -41.69 -41.90
C THR A 1251 27.98 -40.24 -41.41
N LEU A 1252 26.93 -39.79 -40.71
CA LEU A 1252 26.84 -38.43 -40.20
C LEU A 1252 27.80 -38.17 -39.01
N LEU A 1253 28.15 -39.19 -38.22
CA LEU A 1253 29.15 -39.04 -37.16
C LEU A 1253 30.56 -38.89 -37.72
N ILE A 1254 30.90 -39.62 -38.80
CA ILE A 1254 32.24 -39.56 -39.42
C ILE A 1254 32.43 -38.23 -40.16
N GLN A 1255 31.41 -37.69 -40.84
CA GLN A 1255 31.51 -36.38 -41.50
C GLN A 1255 31.56 -35.18 -40.55
N LEU A 1256 31.30 -35.38 -39.24
CA LEU A 1256 31.38 -34.33 -38.22
C LEU A 1256 32.73 -34.29 -37.49
N THR A 1257 33.53 -35.36 -37.50
CA THR A 1257 34.86 -35.35 -36.86
C THR A 1257 35.93 -34.64 -37.69
N ASP A 1258 35.79 -34.64 -39.02
CA ASP A 1258 36.86 -34.19 -39.91
C ASP A 1258 36.84 -32.67 -40.21
N ASN A 1259 35.78 -31.96 -39.79
CA ASN A 1259 35.62 -30.51 -40.04
C ASN A 1259 35.93 -29.59 -38.84
N GLU A 1260 36.06 -30.12 -37.62
CA GLU A 1260 36.45 -29.30 -36.45
C GLU A 1260 37.97 -29.29 -36.18
N LEU A 1261 38.75 -30.12 -36.89
CA LEU A 1261 40.21 -30.22 -36.77
C LEU A 1261 41.00 -29.25 -37.66
N ALA A 1262 40.32 -28.42 -38.46
CA ALA A 1262 40.92 -27.46 -39.39
C ALA A 1262 40.79 -25.98 -38.94
N PHE A 1263 40.35 -25.72 -37.70
CA PHE A 1263 40.16 -24.36 -37.16
C PHE A 1263 40.90 -24.12 -35.82
N ILE A 1264 41.85 -24.99 -35.47
CA ILE A 1264 42.76 -24.82 -34.33
C ILE A 1264 44.20 -25.17 -34.77
N GLN A 1265 44.76 -24.31 -35.63
CA GLN A 1265 46.19 -24.03 -35.78
C GLN A 1265 46.35 -22.51 -35.97
#